data_AF-A0A7S6VV34-F1
#
_entry.id   AF-A0A7S6VV34-F1
#
_cell.length_a   1.000
_cell.length_b   1.000
_cell.length_c   1.000
_cell.angle_alpha   90.00
_cell.angle_beta   90.00
_cell.angle_gamma   90.00
#
_symmetry.space_group_name_H-M   'P 1'
#
loop_
_entity.id
_entity.type
_entity.pdbx_description
1 polymer ?
#
loop_
_entity_poly.entity_id
_entity_poly.type
_entity_poly.pdbx_seq_one_letter_code
_entity_poly.pdbx_strand_id
1 'polypeptide(L)'
;MKHYKKGVLTLMVLSAMSLMAAEDRTIYVTTFADENGENTDKCSLREAVITASTHKAFGGCSAGQPHSTVTNVIQLEAGEYQLKSELQPSSAMLIVGKEPADYSKPDVLTNSYPAATALKTTINAQGSSRIFNTNNTSAPSLTLTNLKLINGSSKNERTNAGGALYLGGPTILNNVSIENSNAQTGGAIYLNGTHSDLTITHGTFQKNNAVTGSLLAMTCSDQLNDTKRSIAISSASFLGNGAANSNSMFAFCGQPDVNFSANTITENTANANNGSILQFSAVTPQGNVSLSDLSSIVLLSNTIVKNSAWSTFLYNAPTSKTLGFNVLAYNGNGKSCRYTGNDLATVDKPNMTVEKNAWALSANSANSSCELPAKVTATEAVKNSVDLSNIAFSSVLSSLQPASQYTGFMPLYFPLNIKGASVSLVDTKAYSCSGYDQRGVGRVNASESKTSDQSNSCDIGSTEIVRLTAFKAELTNGSVVTLLDQYKGYADKFKTLIEDKTTKPEFLPYYKAEQAKYSNLANIKTKQKYRTIFFDPFVSNLPHEIELGNGGREIKHLNAQNYLVEVNAKGIGNISENVENIKPDANLKCEWDASLGLIKMWRVDDHVTPTGDKEFCQYTLRLNADRTKSSSAYILGTFGNIAPIAKDAEFTVKEGSDKKVTVDLLNYVNDDGDGLVSALTDQKLKNKLAYYTNANGQDLAIRITKKIDPLLFSAERSGPCPGEDRLYTCYGGKITVQYKNTLDPFSYKFNYAVYDADGLISNEATVKLNNTATAENSVRNSGGGSMGWFGILGLISLVGYRRYKDARNK
;
A
#
# COMPACT_ATOMS: atom_id res chain seq x y z
N MET A 1 8.55 -1.87 1.05
CA MET A 1 7.45 -2.02 0.06
C MET A 1 7.06 -0.70 -0.62
N LYS A 2 7.97 -0.06 -1.38
CA LYS A 2 7.64 1.11 -2.23
C LYS A 2 7.10 0.70 -3.60
N HIS A 3 7.38 -0.53 -4.03
CA HIS A 3 7.19 -1.02 -5.41
C HIS A 3 6.10 -2.07 -5.55
N TYR A 4 5.30 -2.30 -4.51
CA TYR A 4 4.12 -3.15 -4.57
C TYR A 4 2.96 -2.32 -4.10
N LYS A 5 1.81 -2.43 -4.77
CA LYS A 5 0.61 -1.74 -4.32
C LYS A 5 0.31 -2.26 -2.92
N LYS A 6 0.52 -1.43 -1.88
CA LYS A 6 0.26 -1.81 -0.48
C LYS A 6 -1.16 -2.38 -0.46
N GLY A 7 -1.25 -3.66 -0.12
CA GLY A 7 -2.31 -4.55 -0.55
C GLY A 7 -3.69 -3.90 -0.50
N VAL A 8 -4.31 -3.85 -1.68
CA VAL A 8 -5.77 -3.76 -1.87
C VAL A 8 -6.50 -4.87 -1.09
N LEU A 9 -5.79 -5.87 -0.55
CA LEU A 9 -6.35 -6.96 0.24
C LEU A 9 -6.34 -6.78 1.78
N THR A 10 -5.42 -6.04 2.42
CA THR A 10 -5.20 -6.22 3.87
C THR A 10 -5.31 -4.94 4.72
N LEU A 11 -5.10 -3.74 4.17
CA LEU A 11 -4.95 -2.53 5.00
C LEU A 11 -6.20 -1.65 5.12
N MET A 12 -7.17 -1.75 4.21
CA MET A 12 -8.39 -0.92 4.33
C MET A 12 -9.36 -1.39 5.42
N VAL A 13 -9.28 -2.65 5.84
CA VAL A 13 -10.16 -3.17 6.91
C VAL A 13 -9.76 -2.61 8.28
N LEU A 14 -8.47 -2.38 8.53
CA LEU A 14 -7.99 -1.84 9.81
C LEU A 14 -8.25 -0.33 9.96
N SER A 15 -8.26 0.46 8.88
CA SER A 15 -8.53 1.91 8.95
C SER A 15 -10.02 2.25 9.03
N ALA A 16 -10.92 1.38 8.56
CA ALA A 16 -12.36 1.53 8.76
C ALA A 16 -12.81 1.10 10.16
N MET A 17 -12.03 0.26 10.85
CA MET A 17 -12.29 -0.18 12.23
C MET A 17 -11.66 0.73 13.30
N SER A 18 -10.79 1.66 12.91
CA SER A 18 -10.11 2.56 13.84
C SER A 18 -10.69 3.97 13.78
N LEU A 19 -11.98 4.13 14.06
CA LEU A 19 -12.56 5.39 14.51
C LEU A 19 -13.81 5.09 15.34
N MET A 20 -13.67 5.40 16.63
CA MET A 20 -14.66 5.31 17.72
C MET A 20 -14.72 3.96 18.44
N ALA A 21 -14.58 4.03 19.75
CA ALA A 21 -15.19 3.08 20.68
C ALA A 21 -16.72 3.18 20.54
N ALA A 22 -17.24 2.69 19.41
CA ALA A 22 -18.65 2.65 19.05
C ALA A 22 -19.04 1.20 18.73
N GLU A 23 -20.25 0.82 19.14
CA GLU A 23 -20.81 -0.52 18.93
C GLU A 23 -20.60 -1.03 17.49
N ASP A 24 -20.14 -2.27 17.32
CA ASP A 24 -20.02 -2.90 16.00
C ASP A 24 -21.42 -3.00 15.37
N ARG A 25 -21.61 -2.30 14.25
CA ARG A 25 -22.85 -2.28 13.47
C ARG A 25 -22.73 -3.07 12.15
N THR A 26 -21.70 -3.90 12.03
CA THR A 26 -21.54 -4.82 10.91
C THR A 26 -22.62 -5.90 10.96
N ILE A 27 -23.26 -6.17 9.82
CA ILE A 27 -24.22 -7.27 9.70
C ILE A 27 -23.44 -8.53 9.34
N TYR A 28 -23.32 -9.47 10.28
CA TYR A 28 -22.65 -10.74 10.06
C TYR A 28 -23.62 -11.80 9.56
N VAL A 29 -23.34 -12.38 8.40
CA VAL A 29 -24.14 -13.48 7.85
C VAL A 29 -23.67 -14.79 8.47
N THR A 30 -24.60 -15.55 9.05
CA THR A 30 -24.31 -16.73 9.89
C THR A 30 -24.85 -18.05 9.32
N THR A 31 -25.49 -18.03 8.15
CA THR A 31 -25.93 -19.23 7.42
C THR A 31 -25.70 -19.11 5.91
N PHE A 32 -25.44 -20.23 5.26
CA PHE A 32 -25.32 -20.34 3.80
C PHE A 32 -26.66 -20.56 3.09
N ALA A 33 -27.71 -20.87 3.85
CA ALA A 33 -29.06 -21.03 3.32
C ALA A 33 -29.62 -19.67 2.89
N ASP A 34 -30.44 -19.68 1.83
CA ASP A 34 -31.24 -18.53 1.44
C ASP A 34 -32.56 -18.52 2.23
N GLU A 35 -32.63 -17.66 3.23
CA GLU A 35 -33.76 -17.49 4.15
C GLU A 35 -34.33 -16.07 3.99
N ASN A 36 -35.59 -15.89 4.37
CA ASN A 36 -36.36 -14.66 4.27
C ASN A 36 -37.33 -14.52 5.47
N GLY A 37 -36.79 -14.64 6.68
CA GLY A 37 -37.51 -14.50 7.94
C GLY A 37 -38.00 -15.81 8.56
N GLU A 38 -37.73 -16.97 7.94
CA GLU A 38 -38.16 -18.25 8.49
C GLU A 38 -37.34 -18.67 9.71
N ASN A 39 -36.12 -18.16 9.87
CA ASN A 39 -35.20 -18.49 10.96
C ASN A 39 -34.80 -17.23 11.72
N THR A 40 -35.12 -17.17 13.02
CA THR A 40 -34.76 -16.01 13.86
C THR A 40 -33.39 -16.13 14.52
N ASP A 41 -32.75 -17.29 14.42
CA ASP A 41 -31.47 -17.58 15.09
C ASP A 41 -30.26 -17.52 14.14
N LYS A 42 -30.52 -17.45 12.84
CA LYS A 42 -29.51 -17.37 11.79
C LYS A 42 -29.85 -16.22 10.85
N CYS A 43 -28.81 -15.53 10.40
CA CYS A 43 -28.89 -14.41 9.47
C CYS A 43 -28.36 -14.89 8.12
N SER A 44 -29.22 -14.99 7.11
CA SER A 44 -28.84 -15.28 5.72
C SER A 44 -28.40 -14.02 4.97
N LEU A 45 -27.81 -14.20 3.79
CA LEU A 45 -27.38 -13.08 2.95
C LEU A 45 -28.58 -12.21 2.50
N ARG A 46 -29.72 -12.84 2.18
CA ARG A 46 -30.93 -12.10 1.77
C ARG A 46 -31.48 -11.26 2.91
N GLU A 47 -31.57 -11.85 4.10
CA GLU A 47 -32.02 -11.12 5.30
C GLU A 47 -31.06 -9.98 5.62
N ALA A 48 -29.74 -10.19 5.49
CA ALA A 48 -28.76 -9.14 5.71
C ALA A 48 -28.93 -7.96 4.73
N VAL A 49 -29.21 -8.23 3.45
CA VAL A 49 -29.51 -7.19 2.44
C VAL A 49 -30.80 -6.45 2.78
N ILE A 50 -31.85 -7.15 3.25
CA ILE A 50 -33.11 -6.54 3.70
C ILE A 50 -32.88 -5.67 4.95
N THR A 51 -32.11 -6.16 5.92
CA THR A 51 -31.76 -5.42 7.13
C THR A 51 -30.95 -4.17 6.83
N ALA A 52 -29.97 -4.26 5.93
CA ALA A 52 -29.21 -3.09 5.47
C ALA A 52 -30.11 -2.08 4.73
N SER A 53 -31.05 -2.57 3.91
CA SER A 53 -31.97 -1.74 3.13
C SER A 53 -33.00 -1.01 3.99
N THR A 54 -33.46 -1.64 5.07
CA THR A 54 -34.53 -1.13 5.95
C THR A 54 -34.02 -0.48 7.23
N HIS A 55 -32.72 -0.62 7.54
CA HIS A 55 -32.10 -0.19 8.79
C HIS A 55 -32.77 -0.82 10.03
N LYS A 56 -33.36 -2.01 9.88
CA LYS A 56 -34.11 -2.74 10.91
C LYS A 56 -33.71 -4.21 10.94
N ALA A 57 -33.71 -4.81 12.13
CA ALA A 57 -33.46 -6.24 12.29
C ALA A 57 -34.52 -7.06 11.54
N PHE A 58 -34.09 -8.14 10.89
CA PHE A 58 -34.96 -9.04 10.10
C PHE A 58 -34.29 -10.42 9.98
N GLY A 59 -35.08 -11.51 10.10
CA GLY A 59 -34.62 -12.89 9.86
C GLY A 59 -33.28 -13.24 10.52
N GLY A 60 -33.23 -13.12 11.86
CA GLY A 60 -32.02 -13.37 12.65
C GLY A 60 -30.85 -12.39 12.48
N CYS A 61 -30.92 -11.44 11.55
CA CYS A 61 -29.94 -10.37 11.40
C CYS A 61 -30.18 -9.21 12.37
N SER A 62 -29.12 -8.78 13.04
CA SER A 62 -29.13 -7.55 13.86
C SER A 62 -29.23 -6.31 12.97
N ALA A 63 -29.93 -5.27 13.46
CA ALA A 63 -30.00 -3.99 12.75
C ALA A 63 -28.60 -3.43 12.48
N GLY A 64 -28.32 -3.08 11.22
CA GLY A 64 -27.07 -2.47 10.80
C GLY A 64 -26.99 -0.99 11.18
N GLN A 65 -26.56 -0.15 10.24
CA GLN A 65 -26.47 1.29 10.47
C GLN A 65 -27.86 1.90 10.66
N PRO A 66 -28.07 2.84 11.60
CA PRO A 66 -29.39 3.41 11.86
C PRO A 66 -29.82 4.51 10.86
N HIS A 67 -28.87 5.08 10.11
CA HIS A 67 -29.11 6.19 9.18
C HIS A 67 -28.82 5.77 7.74
N SER A 68 -29.67 6.20 6.82
CA SER A 68 -29.53 5.95 5.38
C SER A 68 -28.36 6.66 4.71
N THR A 69 -27.75 7.63 5.40
CA THR A 69 -26.57 8.37 4.93
C THR A 69 -25.26 7.62 5.17
N VAL A 70 -25.29 6.52 5.93
CA VAL A 70 -24.11 5.71 6.25
C VAL A 70 -24.19 4.39 5.49
N THR A 71 -23.13 4.05 4.76
CA THR A 71 -23.04 2.78 4.02
C THR A 71 -23.10 1.59 4.99
N ASN A 72 -23.99 0.64 4.73
CA ASN A 72 -24.05 -0.60 5.52
C ASN A 72 -22.90 -1.54 5.15
N VAL A 73 -22.38 -2.28 6.14
CA VAL A 73 -21.35 -3.29 5.93
C VAL A 73 -21.93 -4.67 6.23
N ILE A 74 -21.87 -5.57 5.25
CA ILE A 74 -22.26 -6.97 5.38
C ILE A 74 -20.99 -7.82 5.28
N GLN A 75 -20.70 -8.60 6.32
CA GLN A 75 -19.55 -9.51 6.37
C GLN A 75 -20.00 -10.95 6.18
N LEU A 76 -19.40 -11.61 5.19
CA LEU A 76 -19.63 -13.02 4.88
C LEU A 76 -18.49 -13.90 5.39
N GLU A 77 -18.81 -15.13 5.72
CA GLU A 77 -17.83 -16.17 6.05
C GLU A 77 -17.39 -16.94 4.79
N ALA A 78 -16.35 -17.77 4.95
CA ALA A 78 -15.87 -18.64 3.89
C ALA A 78 -16.91 -19.74 3.62
N GLY A 79 -17.26 -19.96 2.37
CA GLY A 79 -18.28 -20.93 1.96
C GLY A 79 -19.06 -20.47 0.73
N GLU A 80 -20.16 -21.17 0.45
CA GLU A 80 -21.01 -20.92 -0.72
C GLU A 80 -22.44 -20.59 -0.28
N TYR A 81 -22.86 -19.36 -0.55
CA TYR A 81 -24.20 -18.85 -0.32
C TYR A 81 -25.08 -19.16 -1.53
N GLN A 82 -26.12 -19.96 -1.34
CA GLN A 82 -27.08 -20.26 -2.40
C GLN A 82 -28.11 -19.13 -2.47
N LEU A 83 -28.61 -18.82 -3.67
CA LEU A 83 -29.72 -17.89 -3.87
C LEU A 83 -30.86 -18.58 -4.64
N LYS A 84 -32.07 -18.45 -4.10
CA LYS A 84 -33.34 -18.88 -4.72
C LYS A 84 -33.93 -17.79 -5.63
N SER A 85 -33.57 -16.52 -5.40
CA SER A 85 -33.99 -15.37 -6.20
C SER A 85 -33.00 -14.22 -6.10
N GLU A 86 -33.16 -13.18 -6.91
CA GLU A 86 -32.26 -12.03 -6.90
C GLU A 86 -32.29 -11.24 -5.59
N LEU A 87 -31.17 -10.61 -5.25
CA LEU A 87 -31.05 -9.66 -4.14
C LEU A 87 -31.29 -8.24 -4.67
N GLN A 88 -32.14 -7.46 -3.98
CA GLN A 88 -32.54 -6.12 -4.39
C GLN A 88 -32.19 -5.06 -3.33
N PRO A 89 -30.91 -4.66 -3.22
CA PRO A 89 -30.49 -3.55 -2.37
C PRO A 89 -31.29 -2.27 -2.65
N SER A 90 -31.78 -1.57 -1.62
CA SER A 90 -32.39 -0.24 -1.77
C SER A 90 -31.66 0.87 -1.00
N SER A 91 -30.55 0.54 -0.32
CA SER A 91 -29.63 1.47 0.35
C SER A 91 -28.17 1.14 -0.02
N ALA A 92 -27.27 2.10 0.16
CA ALA A 92 -25.85 1.92 -0.11
C ALA A 92 -25.24 0.82 0.78
N MET A 93 -24.51 -0.12 0.17
CA MET A 93 -23.89 -1.22 0.92
C MET A 93 -22.53 -1.67 0.39
N LEU A 94 -21.71 -2.12 1.34
CA LEU A 94 -20.45 -2.82 1.15
C LEU A 94 -20.65 -4.28 1.59
N ILE A 95 -20.46 -5.22 0.68
CA ILE A 95 -20.51 -6.66 0.96
C ILE A 95 -19.11 -7.23 0.83
N VAL A 96 -18.61 -7.81 1.92
CA VAL A 96 -17.24 -8.29 2.05
C VAL A 96 -17.24 -9.80 2.26
N GLY A 97 -16.61 -10.52 1.34
CA GLY A 97 -16.31 -11.94 1.51
C GLY A 97 -15.25 -12.18 2.60
N LYS A 98 -15.06 -13.44 2.98
CA LYS A 98 -13.97 -13.79 3.89
C LYS A 98 -12.63 -13.41 3.26
N GLU A 99 -11.78 -12.74 4.05
CA GLU A 99 -10.47 -12.32 3.58
C GLU A 99 -9.67 -13.52 3.02
N PRO A 100 -9.24 -13.45 1.74
CA PRO A 100 -8.45 -14.50 1.13
C PRO A 100 -6.98 -14.31 1.49
N ALA A 101 -6.67 -14.39 2.79
CA ALA A 101 -5.32 -14.26 3.35
C ALA A 101 -4.89 -15.50 4.15
N ASP A 102 -3.57 -15.70 4.23
CA ASP A 102 -2.88 -16.68 5.08
C ASP A 102 -1.77 -15.97 5.87
N TYR A 103 -2.00 -15.79 7.17
CA TYR A 103 -1.08 -15.12 8.10
C TYR A 103 0.07 -16.00 8.58
N SER A 104 0.14 -17.28 8.16
CA SER A 104 1.22 -18.19 8.53
C SER A 104 2.50 -18.00 7.73
N LYS A 105 2.42 -17.27 6.60
CA LYS A 105 3.53 -17.07 5.69
C LYS A 105 3.46 -15.70 4.99
N PRO A 106 4.59 -15.16 4.55
CA PRO A 106 4.61 -13.95 3.73
C PRO A 106 4.08 -14.25 2.31
N ASP A 107 3.46 -13.25 1.71
CA ASP A 107 2.99 -13.26 0.32
C ASP A 107 4.14 -13.40 -0.68
N VAL A 108 3.92 -14.20 -1.74
CA VAL A 108 4.96 -14.51 -2.72
C VAL A 108 5.23 -13.40 -3.75
N LEU A 109 4.43 -12.33 -3.76
CA LEU A 109 4.69 -11.16 -4.59
C LEU A 109 5.32 -10.05 -3.74
N THR A 110 4.77 -9.79 -2.55
CA THR A 110 5.19 -8.65 -1.71
C THR A 110 6.25 -8.98 -0.65
N ASN A 111 6.54 -10.27 -0.39
CA ASN A 111 7.39 -10.76 0.70
C ASN A 111 6.97 -10.23 2.08
N SER A 112 5.67 -9.99 2.28
CA SER A 112 5.10 -9.45 3.51
C SER A 112 3.87 -10.21 3.92
N TYR A 113 3.57 -10.23 5.21
CA TYR A 113 2.37 -10.87 5.73
C TYR A 113 1.12 -10.00 5.49
N PRO A 114 -0.05 -10.64 5.35
CA PRO A 114 -0.27 -12.06 5.11
C PRO A 114 -0.06 -12.43 3.63
N ALA A 115 0.11 -13.71 3.34
CA ALA A 115 0.06 -14.22 1.98
C ALA A 115 -1.33 -14.17 1.39
N ALA A 116 -1.46 -13.74 0.13
CA ALA A 116 -2.72 -13.86 -0.60
C ALA A 116 -3.05 -15.35 -0.84
N THR A 117 -4.35 -15.65 -0.87
CA THR A 117 -4.91 -16.95 -1.21
C THR A 117 -6.03 -16.79 -2.24
N ALA A 118 -6.59 -17.91 -2.73
CA ALA A 118 -7.77 -17.85 -3.59
C ALA A 118 -8.99 -17.32 -2.82
N LEU A 119 -9.96 -16.74 -3.55
CA LEU A 119 -11.24 -16.30 -2.99
C LEU A 119 -11.95 -17.44 -2.23
N LYS A 120 -12.41 -17.14 -1.01
CA LYS A 120 -12.98 -18.13 -0.07
C LYS A 120 -14.51 -18.08 0.02
N THR A 121 -15.13 -17.03 -0.51
CA THR A 121 -16.58 -16.82 -0.42
C THR A 121 -17.20 -16.76 -1.81
N THR A 122 -18.26 -17.55 -2.00
CA THR A 122 -19.00 -17.67 -3.25
C THR A 122 -20.48 -17.36 -3.03
N ILE A 123 -21.09 -16.62 -3.96
CA ILE A 123 -22.53 -16.41 -4.05
C ILE A 123 -23.00 -17.06 -5.36
N ASN A 124 -23.89 -18.05 -5.25
CA ASN A 124 -24.33 -18.89 -6.35
C ASN A 124 -25.82 -18.68 -6.62
N ALA A 125 -26.15 -18.16 -7.81
CA ALA A 125 -27.53 -17.95 -8.27
C ALA A 125 -28.16 -19.16 -8.97
N GLN A 126 -27.46 -20.30 -9.00
CA GLN A 126 -27.97 -21.59 -9.45
C GLN A 126 -28.52 -21.61 -10.89
N GLY A 127 -28.20 -20.60 -11.71
CA GLY A 127 -28.74 -20.43 -13.06
C GLY A 127 -30.21 -20.00 -13.10
N SER A 128 -30.84 -19.68 -11.96
CA SER A 128 -32.27 -19.38 -11.86
C SER A 128 -32.60 -17.90 -11.78
N SER A 129 -31.69 -17.06 -11.31
CA SER A 129 -31.93 -15.62 -11.14
C SER A 129 -30.66 -14.80 -11.35
N ARG A 130 -30.82 -13.47 -11.41
CA ARG A 130 -29.70 -12.56 -11.17
C ARG A 130 -29.20 -12.70 -9.74
N ILE A 131 -27.98 -12.21 -9.47
CA ILE A 131 -27.45 -12.15 -8.11
C ILE A 131 -27.86 -10.84 -7.46
N PHE A 132 -27.47 -9.70 -8.05
CA PHE A 132 -27.82 -8.37 -7.54
C PHE A 132 -28.55 -7.53 -8.57
N ASN A 133 -29.56 -6.81 -8.09
CA ASN A 133 -30.33 -5.84 -8.85
C ASN A 133 -30.45 -4.52 -8.08
N THR A 134 -29.70 -3.50 -8.49
CA THR A 134 -29.80 -2.14 -7.94
C THR A 134 -30.57 -1.19 -8.85
N ASN A 135 -31.18 -1.72 -9.92
CA ASN A 135 -32.03 -0.94 -10.82
C ASN A 135 -33.44 -0.75 -10.23
N ASN A 136 -33.50 0.02 -9.15
CA ASN A 136 -34.73 0.45 -8.50
C ASN A 136 -34.74 1.98 -8.32
N THR A 137 -35.81 2.52 -7.75
CA THR A 137 -35.98 3.97 -7.57
C THR A 137 -34.88 4.64 -6.76
N SER A 138 -34.21 3.90 -5.88
CA SER A 138 -33.13 4.41 -5.04
C SER A 138 -31.76 4.37 -5.73
N ALA A 139 -31.59 3.53 -6.76
CA ALA A 139 -30.34 3.31 -7.48
C ALA A 139 -29.09 3.30 -6.57
N PRO A 140 -29.07 2.46 -5.50
CA PRO A 140 -28.05 2.57 -4.47
C PRO A 140 -26.66 2.16 -4.98
N SER A 141 -25.63 2.70 -4.35
CA SER A 141 -24.25 2.26 -4.59
C SER A 141 -24.01 0.86 -4.02
N LEU A 142 -23.21 0.07 -4.74
CA LEU A 142 -22.87 -1.30 -4.36
C LEU A 142 -21.36 -1.51 -4.42
N THR A 143 -20.75 -1.90 -3.30
CA THR A 143 -19.35 -2.33 -3.29
C THR A 143 -19.27 -3.80 -2.93
N LEU A 144 -18.63 -4.59 -3.79
CA LEU A 144 -18.41 -6.03 -3.59
C LEU A 144 -16.90 -6.27 -3.45
N THR A 145 -16.47 -6.93 -2.38
CA THR A 145 -15.05 -7.20 -2.12
C THR A 145 -14.80 -8.65 -1.76
N ASN A 146 -13.80 -9.29 -2.39
CA ASN A 146 -13.37 -10.67 -2.11
C ASN A 146 -14.46 -11.74 -2.33
N LEU A 147 -15.16 -11.68 -3.47
CA LEU A 147 -16.32 -12.55 -3.76
C LEU A 147 -16.20 -13.26 -5.11
N LYS A 148 -16.65 -14.51 -5.16
CA LYS A 148 -17.04 -15.17 -6.40
C LYS A 148 -18.54 -15.07 -6.60
N LEU A 149 -18.97 -14.64 -7.77
CA LEU A 149 -20.36 -14.57 -8.20
C LEU A 149 -20.53 -15.58 -9.33
N ILE A 150 -21.30 -16.65 -9.09
CA ILE A 150 -21.38 -17.75 -10.06
C ILE A 150 -22.82 -18.05 -10.47
N ASN A 151 -22.96 -18.52 -11.71
CA ASN A 151 -24.21 -19.02 -12.28
C ASN A 151 -25.36 -17.99 -12.22
N GLY A 152 -25.08 -16.70 -12.43
CA GLY A 152 -26.12 -15.69 -12.58
C GLY A 152 -26.90 -15.88 -13.90
N SER A 153 -28.21 -15.66 -13.88
CA SER A 153 -29.07 -15.83 -15.06
C SER A 153 -30.24 -14.86 -15.06
N SER A 154 -30.42 -14.11 -16.15
CA SER A 154 -31.62 -13.28 -16.35
C SER A 154 -32.65 -13.91 -17.30
N LYS A 155 -32.53 -15.21 -17.61
CA LYS A 155 -33.46 -15.91 -18.54
C LYS A 155 -34.92 -15.84 -18.11
N ASN A 156 -35.17 -15.83 -16.81
CA ASN A 156 -36.53 -15.78 -16.25
C ASN A 156 -37.04 -14.34 -16.05
N GLU A 157 -36.24 -13.35 -16.42
CA GLU A 157 -36.52 -11.93 -16.21
C GLU A 157 -37.07 -11.29 -17.48
N ARG A 158 -38.05 -10.38 -17.33
CA ARG A 158 -38.66 -9.68 -18.48
C ARG A 158 -37.64 -8.91 -19.32
N THR A 159 -36.62 -8.33 -18.69
CA THR A 159 -35.58 -7.54 -19.37
C THR A 159 -34.49 -8.42 -19.99
N ASN A 160 -34.31 -9.65 -19.51
CA ASN A 160 -33.23 -10.58 -19.88
C ASN A 160 -31.86 -9.88 -19.98
N ALA A 161 -31.60 -9.01 -19.01
CA ALA A 161 -30.43 -8.14 -18.94
C ALA A 161 -29.67 -8.37 -17.62
N GLY A 162 -28.34 -8.44 -17.69
CA GLY A 162 -27.46 -8.55 -16.53
C GLY A 162 -27.53 -9.91 -15.87
N GLY A 163 -26.73 -10.89 -16.30
CA GLY A 163 -26.83 -12.26 -15.77
C GLY A 163 -26.48 -12.35 -14.29
N ALA A 164 -25.34 -11.79 -13.86
CA ALA A 164 -25.01 -11.67 -12.44
C ALA A 164 -25.53 -10.37 -11.84
N LEU A 165 -25.26 -9.24 -12.51
CA LEU A 165 -25.47 -7.89 -11.98
C LEU A 165 -26.33 -7.05 -12.93
N TYR A 166 -27.44 -6.53 -12.42
CA TYR A 166 -28.26 -5.51 -13.07
C TYR A 166 -28.22 -4.20 -12.28
N LEU A 167 -27.45 -3.22 -12.77
CA LEU A 167 -26.95 -2.12 -11.94
C LEU A 167 -27.60 -0.79 -12.33
N GLY A 168 -28.26 -0.13 -11.37
CA GLY A 168 -28.79 1.23 -11.52
C GLY A 168 -27.92 2.32 -10.90
N GLY A 169 -27.19 1.96 -9.83
CA GLY A 169 -26.28 2.86 -9.10
C GLY A 169 -24.79 2.55 -9.31
N PRO A 170 -23.90 3.40 -8.79
CA PRO A 170 -22.47 3.26 -8.98
C PRO A 170 -21.94 2.02 -8.25
N THR A 171 -21.10 1.24 -8.92
CA THR A 171 -20.68 -0.08 -8.45
C THR A 171 -19.17 -0.25 -8.47
N ILE A 172 -18.62 -0.78 -7.37
CA ILE A 172 -17.20 -1.10 -7.22
C ILE A 172 -17.06 -2.60 -6.98
N LEU A 173 -16.29 -3.26 -7.85
CA LEU A 173 -15.90 -4.67 -7.73
C LEU A 173 -14.40 -4.72 -7.42
N ASN A 174 -14.06 -5.18 -6.22
CA ASN A 174 -12.68 -5.28 -5.76
C ASN A 174 -12.30 -6.73 -5.43
N ASN A 175 -11.36 -7.31 -6.19
CA ASN A 175 -11.03 -8.73 -6.09
C ASN A 175 -12.28 -9.62 -6.20
N VAL A 176 -13.04 -9.41 -7.28
CA VAL A 176 -14.29 -10.14 -7.54
C VAL A 176 -14.13 -11.01 -8.77
N SER A 177 -14.67 -12.22 -8.72
CA SER A 177 -14.79 -13.08 -9.88
C SER A 177 -16.25 -13.24 -10.29
N ILE A 178 -16.56 -13.12 -11.59
CA ILE A 178 -17.89 -13.46 -12.12
C ILE A 178 -17.74 -14.59 -13.13
N GLU A 179 -18.37 -15.72 -12.82
CA GLU A 179 -18.21 -16.95 -13.59
C GLU A 179 -19.56 -17.49 -14.07
N ASN A 180 -19.58 -17.99 -15.31
CA ASN A 180 -20.70 -18.75 -15.89
C ASN A 180 -22.06 -18.01 -15.80
N SER A 181 -22.07 -16.69 -15.97
CA SER A 181 -23.31 -15.91 -15.97
C SER A 181 -23.89 -15.77 -17.37
N ASN A 182 -25.23 -15.76 -17.49
CA ASN A 182 -25.92 -15.72 -18.78
C ASN A 182 -27.08 -14.71 -18.83
N ALA A 183 -27.18 -14.00 -19.95
CA ALA A 183 -28.29 -13.10 -20.26
C ALA A 183 -28.47 -13.00 -21.78
N GLN A 184 -29.52 -12.33 -22.25
CA GLN A 184 -29.58 -11.88 -23.64
C GLN A 184 -28.65 -10.69 -23.88
N THR A 185 -28.58 -9.78 -22.91
CA THR A 185 -27.76 -8.57 -22.96
C THR A 185 -27.01 -8.37 -21.65
N GLY A 186 -25.68 -8.21 -21.68
CA GLY A 186 -24.89 -8.07 -20.45
C GLY A 186 -24.79 -9.39 -19.69
N GLY A 187 -24.06 -10.37 -20.23
CA GLY A 187 -24.02 -11.74 -19.70
C GLY A 187 -23.56 -11.81 -18.25
N ALA A 188 -22.59 -10.99 -17.86
CA ALA A 188 -22.24 -10.79 -16.46
C ALA A 188 -22.92 -9.54 -15.88
N ILE A 189 -22.77 -8.40 -16.56
CA ILE A 189 -23.09 -7.08 -16.03
C ILE A 189 -23.92 -6.30 -17.05
N TYR A 190 -24.99 -5.69 -16.57
CA TYR A 190 -25.75 -4.70 -17.33
C TYR A 190 -25.88 -3.39 -16.55
N LEU A 191 -25.46 -2.29 -17.15
CA LEU A 191 -25.54 -0.93 -16.57
C LEU A 191 -26.78 -0.20 -17.09
N ASN A 192 -27.65 0.23 -16.18
CA ASN A 192 -28.91 0.90 -16.47
C ASN A 192 -28.91 2.32 -15.89
N GLY A 193 -29.44 3.29 -16.64
CA GLY A 193 -29.59 4.68 -16.15
C GLY A 193 -28.28 5.48 -16.06
N THR A 194 -28.39 6.78 -15.75
CA THR A 194 -27.31 7.77 -15.80
C THR A 194 -26.30 7.73 -14.64
N HIS A 195 -26.50 6.88 -13.64
CA HIS A 195 -25.68 6.84 -12.42
C HIS A 195 -24.96 5.50 -12.20
N SER A 196 -24.97 4.61 -13.19
CA SER A 196 -24.41 3.25 -13.11
C SER A 196 -22.94 3.18 -13.51
N ASP A 197 -22.11 4.03 -12.89
CA ASP A 197 -20.65 3.96 -13.05
C ASP A 197 -20.11 2.61 -12.55
N LEU A 198 -19.03 2.14 -13.16
CA LEU A 198 -18.44 0.83 -12.87
C LEU A 198 -16.94 0.92 -12.65
N THR A 199 -16.47 0.47 -11.49
CA THR A 199 -15.04 0.27 -11.22
C THR A 199 -14.76 -1.20 -10.94
N ILE A 200 -13.83 -1.80 -11.69
CA ILE A 200 -13.31 -3.15 -11.47
C ILE A 200 -11.82 -3.02 -11.15
N THR A 201 -11.42 -3.51 -9.99
CA THR A 201 -10.02 -3.60 -9.59
C THR A 201 -9.73 -5.01 -9.13
N HIS A 202 -8.88 -5.73 -9.88
CA HIS A 202 -8.49 -7.12 -9.58
C HIS A 202 -9.67 -8.11 -9.69
N GLY A 203 -9.50 -9.20 -10.44
CA GLY A 203 -10.58 -10.17 -10.60
C GLY A 203 -10.49 -11.03 -11.84
N THR A 204 -11.31 -12.08 -11.88
CA THR A 204 -11.41 -13.00 -13.03
C THR A 204 -12.85 -13.09 -13.52
N PHE A 205 -13.07 -12.80 -14.79
CA PHE A 205 -14.39 -12.83 -15.42
C PHE A 205 -14.36 -13.85 -16.54
N GLN A 206 -15.06 -14.97 -16.33
CA GLN A 206 -14.91 -16.11 -17.20
C GLN A 206 -16.21 -16.82 -17.55
N LYS A 207 -16.28 -17.33 -18.78
CA LYS A 207 -17.40 -18.15 -19.27
C LYS A 207 -18.76 -17.44 -19.19
N ASN A 208 -18.79 -16.11 -19.17
CA ASN A 208 -20.03 -15.35 -19.22
C ASN A 208 -20.52 -15.27 -20.67
N ASN A 209 -21.82 -15.34 -20.87
CA ASN A 209 -22.39 -15.46 -22.22
C ASN A 209 -23.62 -14.58 -22.41
N ALA A 210 -23.67 -13.87 -23.54
CA ALA A 210 -24.86 -13.16 -24.01
C ALA A 210 -24.81 -12.96 -25.53
N VAL A 211 -25.94 -12.60 -26.13
CA VAL A 211 -25.96 -12.20 -27.54
C VAL A 211 -25.27 -10.85 -27.69
N THR A 212 -25.60 -9.87 -26.86
CA THR A 212 -24.96 -8.55 -26.88
C THR A 212 -24.25 -8.30 -25.56
N GLY A 213 -22.94 -8.03 -25.61
CA GLY A 213 -22.14 -7.81 -24.41
C GLY A 213 -22.12 -9.05 -23.50
N SER A 214 -21.44 -10.11 -23.92
CA SER A 214 -21.30 -11.36 -23.14
C SER A 214 -20.73 -11.16 -21.74
N LEU A 215 -19.99 -10.07 -21.55
CA LEU A 215 -19.59 -9.61 -20.23
C LEU A 215 -20.39 -8.37 -19.83
N LEU A 216 -20.27 -7.28 -20.60
CA LEU A 216 -20.80 -5.97 -20.24
C LEU A 216 -21.64 -5.39 -21.37
N ALA A 217 -22.83 -4.90 -21.02
CA ALA A 217 -23.67 -4.07 -21.87
C ALA A 217 -24.34 -2.96 -21.04
N MET A 218 -24.94 -1.98 -21.70
CA MET A 218 -25.52 -0.81 -21.04
C MET A 218 -26.68 -0.18 -21.81
N THR A 219 -27.48 0.65 -21.14
CA THR A 219 -28.42 1.56 -21.84
C THR A 219 -27.68 2.70 -22.51
N CYS A 220 -28.12 3.10 -23.70
CA CYS A 220 -27.43 4.11 -24.51
C CYS A 220 -27.96 5.51 -24.29
N SER A 221 -29.26 5.64 -24.02
CA SER A 221 -29.93 6.92 -23.85
C SER A 221 -30.89 6.86 -22.67
N ASP A 222 -30.87 7.90 -21.86
CA ASP A 222 -31.76 8.09 -20.72
C ASP A 222 -32.22 9.56 -20.71
N GLN A 223 -33.50 9.81 -20.44
CA GLN A 223 -34.07 11.17 -20.40
C GLN A 223 -33.78 12.00 -21.67
N LEU A 224 -33.88 11.36 -22.85
CA LEU A 224 -33.63 11.95 -24.18
C LEU A 224 -32.18 12.38 -24.47
N ASN A 225 -31.22 12.03 -23.60
CA ASN A 225 -29.80 12.33 -23.79
C ASN A 225 -28.96 11.04 -23.83
N ASP A 226 -27.79 11.11 -24.46
CA ASP A 226 -26.80 10.04 -24.38
C ASP A 226 -26.38 9.83 -22.92
N THR A 227 -26.38 8.57 -22.47
CA THR A 227 -26.08 8.26 -21.08
C THR A 227 -24.59 8.36 -20.79
N LYS A 228 -24.20 9.29 -19.92
CA LYS A 228 -22.81 9.48 -19.49
C LYS A 228 -22.46 8.50 -18.38
N ARG A 229 -21.30 7.83 -18.49
CA ARG A 229 -20.79 6.90 -17.46
C ARG A 229 -19.27 6.87 -17.42
N SER A 230 -18.71 6.62 -16.25
CA SER A 230 -17.31 6.25 -16.07
C SER A 230 -17.17 4.74 -15.87
N ILE A 231 -16.27 4.13 -16.64
CA ILE A 231 -15.97 2.69 -16.57
C ILE A 231 -14.46 2.53 -16.44
N ALA A 232 -13.99 2.13 -15.26
CA ALA A 232 -12.58 1.91 -14.97
C ALA A 232 -12.32 0.44 -14.64
N ILE A 233 -11.46 -0.22 -15.42
CA ILE A 233 -11.14 -1.64 -15.29
C ILE A 233 -9.63 -1.80 -15.21
N SER A 234 -9.16 -2.32 -14.08
CA SER A 234 -7.73 -2.51 -13.84
C SER A 234 -7.39 -3.87 -13.24
N SER A 235 -6.24 -4.40 -13.67
CA SER A 235 -5.64 -5.61 -13.11
C SER A 235 -6.56 -6.84 -13.17
N ALA A 236 -7.36 -7.02 -14.21
CA ALA A 236 -8.34 -8.11 -14.32
C ALA A 236 -8.06 -9.07 -15.50
N SER A 237 -8.57 -10.30 -15.39
CA SER A 237 -8.55 -11.31 -16.46
C SER A 237 -9.94 -11.56 -17.02
N PHE A 238 -10.08 -11.51 -18.34
CA PHE A 238 -11.29 -11.79 -19.09
C PHE A 238 -11.04 -12.96 -20.04
N LEU A 239 -11.61 -14.12 -19.75
CA LEU A 239 -11.33 -15.34 -20.52
C LEU A 239 -12.52 -16.25 -20.77
N GLY A 240 -12.58 -16.82 -21.97
CA GLY A 240 -13.64 -17.77 -22.34
C GLY A 240 -15.05 -17.16 -22.35
N ASN A 241 -15.21 -15.85 -22.43
CA ASN A 241 -16.53 -15.21 -22.49
C ASN A 241 -17.06 -15.19 -23.92
N GLY A 242 -18.39 -15.26 -24.03
CA GLY A 242 -19.13 -15.26 -25.28
C GLY A 242 -19.09 -16.60 -26.04
N ALA A 243 -19.81 -16.62 -27.16
CA ALA A 243 -19.99 -17.79 -28.01
C ALA A 243 -20.06 -17.36 -29.49
N ALA A 244 -20.16 -18.34 -30.39
CA ALA A 244 -20.22 -18.08 -31.85
C ALA A 244 -21.44 -17.24 -32.30
N ASN A 245 -22.49 -17.18 -31.48
CA ASN A 245 -23.67 -16.35 -31.71
C ASN A 245 -23.63 -14.99 -30.98
N SER A 246 -22.56 -14.69 -30.25
CA SER A 246 -22.40 -13.40 -29.59
C SER A 246 -22.00 -12.32 -30.61
N ASN A 247 -22.74 -11.22 -30.62
CA ASN A 247 -22.38 -10.00 -31.34
C ASN A 247 -21.22 -9.29 -30.67
N SER A 248 -21.14 -9.32 -29.33
CA SER A 248 -20.00 -8.74 -28.62
C SER A 248 -19.74 -9.29 -27.22
N MET A 249 -18.56 -8.99 -26.67
CA MET A 249 -18.24 -9.25 -25.27
C MET A 249 -18.41 -7.99 -24.40
N PHE A 250 -17.83 -6.88 -24.82
CA PHE A 250 -18.13 -5.54 -24.31
C PHE A 250 -18.94 -4.77 -25.36
N ALA A 251 -20.11 -4.29 -24.98
CA ALA A 251 -21.00 -3.48 -25.81
C ALA A 251 -21.11 -2.07 -25.22
N PHE A 252 -20.41 -1.10 -25.83
CA PHE A 252 -20.40 0.29 -25.38
C PHE A 252 -21.35 1.15 -26.23
N CYS A 253 -22.16 1.96 -25.54
CA CYS A 253 -23.06 2.93 -26.14
C CYS A 253 -23.38 4.08 -25.15
N GLY A 254 -24.05 5.13 -25.61
CA GLY A 254 -24.23 6.40 -24.90
C GLY A 254 -22.99 7.27 -25.00
N GLN A 255 -22.58 7.89 -23.89
CA GLN A 255 -21.35 8.69 -23.81
C GLN A 255 -20.42 8.15 -22.70
N PRO A 256 -19.87 6.93 -22.84
CA PRO A 256 -18.99 6.35 -21.82
C PRO A 256 -17.58 6.95 -21.89
N ASP A 257 -16.97 7.11 -20.71
CA ASP A 257 -15.54 7.33 -20.51
C ASP A 257 -14.92 6.04 -19.94
N VAL A 258 -14.12 5.36 -20.76
CA VAL A 258 -13.68 3.99 -20.53
C VAL A 258 -12.16 3.92 -20.34
N ASN A 259 -11.70 3.25 -19.30
CA ASN A 259 -10.27 3.03 -19.04
C ASN A 259 -9.98 1.56 -18.69
N PHE A 260 -9.13 0.92 -19.48
CA PHE A 260 -8.58 -0.41 -19.25
C PHE A 260 -7.08 -0.31 -18.99
N SER A 261 -6.65 -0.72 -17.79
CA SER A 261 -5.22 -0.77 -17.44
C SER A 261 -4.75 -2.13 -16.92
N ALA A 262 -3.63 -2.63 -17.44
CA ALA A 262 -3.00 -3.86 -16.94
C ALA A 262 -3.92 -5.10 -16.93
N ASN A 263 -4.76 -5.28 -17.95
CA ASN A 263 -5.69 -6.41 -18.04
C ASN A 263 -5.22 -7.47 -19.03
N THR A 264 -5.59 -8.74 -18.79
CA THR A 264 -5.48 -9.82 -19.77
C THR A 264 -6.86 -10.12 -20.36
N ILE A 265 -7.01 -10.00 -21.70
CA ILE A 265 -8.23 -10.31 -22.44
C ILE A 265 -7.90 -11.42 -23.45
N THR A 266 -8.32 -12.65 -23.18
CA THR A 266 -7.88 -13.81 -23.97
C THR A 266 -8.91 -14.90 -24.11
N GLU A 267 -8.85 -15.69 -25.18
CA GLU A 267 -9.71 -16.86 -25.39
C GLU A 267 -11.22 -16.54 -25.37
N ASN A 268 -11.60 -15.29 -25.62
CA ASN A 268 -13.01 -14.90 -25.72
C ASN A 268 -13.52 -15.12 -27.15
N THR A 269 -14.81 -15.40 -27.28
CA THR A 269 -15.44 -15.73 -28.55
C THR A 269 -16.61 -14.78 -28.86
N ALA A 270 -16.65 -14.29 -30.09
CA ALA A 270 -17.81 -13.68 -30.71
C ALA A 270 -18.00 -14.24 -32.12
N ASN A 271 -19.08 -13.85 -32.79
CA ASN A 271 -19.35 -14.30 -34.14
C ASN A 271 -18.18 -13.97 -35.08
N ALA A 272 -17.68 -14.98 -35.80
CA ALA A 272 -16.49 -14.86 -36.65
C ALA A 272 -16.72 -14.00 -37.91
N ASN A 273 -17.98 -13.77 -38.30
CA ASN A 273 -18.34 -13.03 -39.51
C ASN A 273 -18.75 -11.59 -39.23
N ASN A 274 -19.26 -11.30 -38.04
CA ASN A 274 -19.82 -9.98 -37.74
C ASN A 274 -19.71 -9.55 -36.26
N GLY A 275 -19.15 -10.37 -35.37
CA GLY A 275 -19.06 -10.08 -33.94
C GLY A 275 -17.76 -9.39 -33.53
N SER A 276 -17.75 -8.75 -32.36
CA SER A 276 -16.56 -8.07 -31.84
C SER A 276 -16.33 -8.19 -30.34
N ILE A 277 -15.08 -8.38 -29.91
CA ILE A 277 -14.78 -8.50 -28.47
C ILE A 277 -14.99 -7.16 -27.74
N LEU A 278 -14.35 -6.10 -28.21
CA LEU A 278 -14.48 -4.72 -27.72
C LEU A 278 -15.23 -3.91 -28.79
N GLN A 279 -16.54 -3.75 -28.65
CA GLN A 279 -17.34 -2.88 -29.53
C GLN A 279 -17.31 -1.44 -29.03
N PHE A 280 -16.58 -0.56 -29.71
CA PHE A 280 -16.52 0.87 -29.42
C PHE A 280 -16.71 1.70 -30.69
N SER A 281 -17.84 1.45 -31.38
CA SER A 281 -18.19 2.12 -32.63
C SER A 281 -19.68 2.41 -32.73
N ALA A 282 -20.04 3.56 -33.32
CA ALA A 282 -21.42 3.92 -33.63
C ALA A 282 -22.00 3.15 -34.83
N VAL A 283 -21.17 2.45 -35.60
CA VAL A 283 -21.59 1.63 -36.74
C VAL A 283 -21.03 0.23 -36.57
N THR A 284 -21.92 -0.76 -36.51
CA THR A 284 -21.57 -2.17 -36.35
C THR A 284 -22.18 -2.98 -37.49
N PRO A 285 -21.70 -4.22 -37.74
CA PRO A 285 -22.38 -5.14 -38.65
C PRO A 285 -23.84 -5.44 -38.30
N GLN A 286 -24.22 -5.25 -37.03
CA GLN A 286 -25.60 -5.43 -36.54
C GLN A 286 -26.47 -4.18 -36.75
N GLY A 287 -25.89 -3.05 -37.18
CA GLY A 287 -26.56 -1.77 -37.38
C GLY A 287 -25.93 -0.63 -36.58
N ASN A 288 -26.65 0.49 -36.53
CA ASN A 288 -26.21 1.69 -35.82
C ASN A 288 -26.35 1.51 -34.31
N VAL A 289 -25.35 1.99 -33.58
CA VAL A 289 -25.31 2.04 -32.11
C VAL A 289 -25.25 3.51 -31.71
N SER A 290 -26.08 3.94 -30.76
CA SER A 290 -26.01 5.30 -30.22
C SER A 290 -24.73 5.42 -29.39
N LEU A 291 -23.65 5.91 -29.99
CA LEU A 291 -22.38 6.16 -29.33
C LEU A 291 -21.98 7.60 -29.64
N SER A 292 -21.97 8.44 -28.61
CA SER A 292 -21.68 9.86 -28.69
C SER A 292 -20.24 10.09 -29.16
N ASP A 293 -20.01 11.11 -29.99
CA ASP A 293 -18.67 11.51 -30.42
C ASP A 293 -17.79 12.00 -29.24
N LEU A 294 -18.41 12.33 -28.10
CA LEU A 294 -17.74 12.69 -26.85
C LEU A 294 -17.30 11.48 -26.02
N SER A 295 -17.53 10.26 -26.48
CA SER A 295 -17.09 9.04 -25.80
C SER A 295 -15.58 8.86 -25.90
N SER A 296 -14.96 8.27 -24.88
CA SER A 296 -13.53 7.99 -24.81
C SER A 296 -13.23 6.55 -24.39
N ILE A 297 -12.17 5.98 -24.97
CA ILE A 297 -11.59 4.72 -24.50
C ILE A 297 -10.07 4.84 -24.39
N VAL A 298 -9.54 4.41 -23.24
CA VAL A 298 -8.12 4.29 -22.95
C VAL A 298 -7.80 2.81 -22.75
N LEU A 299 -6.86 2.28 -23.54
CA LEU A 299 -6.26 0.97 -23.35
C LEU A 299 -4.78 1.19 -22.99
N LEU A 300 -4.38 0.89 -21.76
CA LEU A 300 -3.01 1.06 -21.27
C LEU A 300 -2.45 -0.27 -20.72
N SER A 301 -1.34 -0.75 -21.26
CA SER A 301 -0.65 -1.94 -20.75
C SER A 301 -1.53 -3.20 -20.71
N ASN A 302 -2.39 -3.44 -21.70
CA ASN A 302 -3.23 -4.65 -21.74
C ASN A 302 -2.61 -5.75 -22.62
N THR A 303 -2.84 -7.02 -22.28
CA THR A 303 -2.54 -8.17 -23.13
C THR A 303 -3.83 -8.70 -23.75
N ILE A 304 -4.05 -8.43 -25.03
CA ILE A 304 -5.29 -8.75 -25.77
C ILE A 304 -4.95 -9.72 -26.92
N VAL A 305 -5.04 -11.02 -26.64
CA VAL A 305 -4.51 -12.08 -27.51
C VAL A 305 -5.40 -13.32 -27.52
N LYS A 306 -5.35 -14.12 -28.58
CA LYS A 306 -6.10 -15.39 -28.70
C LYS A 306 -7.62 -15.27 -28.57
N ASN A 307 -8.18 -14.11 -28.88
CA ASN A 307 -9.62 -13.99 -29.01
C ASN A 307 -10.08 -14.44 -30.40
N SER A 308 -11.33 -14.88 -30.53
CA SER A 308 -11.92 -15.35 -31.79
C SER A 308 -13.17 -14.53 -32.10
N ALA A 309 -13.08 -13.64 -33.08
CA ALA A 309 -14.17 -12.77 -33.52
C ALA A 309 -13.88 -12.23 -34.92
N TRP A 310 -14.87 -11.61 -35.57
CA TRP A 310 -14.63 -10.83 -36.78
C TRP A 310 -13.71 -9.62 -36.51
N SER A 311 -13.89 -8.95 -35.37
CA SER A 311 -13.02 -7.88 -34.89
C SER A 311 -12.72 -8.04 -33.39
N THR A 312 -11.47 -7.88 -32.97
CA THR A 312 -11.18 -7.82 -31.53
C THR A 312 -11.49 -6.42 -30.99
N PHE A 313 -10.90 -5.37 -31.55
CA PHE A 313 -11.25 -3.98 -31.25
C PHE A 313 -11.96 -3.33 -32.42
N LEU A 314 -13.26 -3.07 -32.29
CA LEU A 314 -14.07 -2.39 -33.30
C LEU A 314 -14.22 -0.91 -32.95
N TYR A 315 -13.85 -0.02 -33.87
CA TYR A 315 -13.86 1.42 -33.63
C TYR A 315 -14.24 2.23 -34.88
N ASN A 316 -14.66 3.49 -34.71
CA ASN A 316 -14.88 4.46 -35.79
C ASN A 316 -14.13 5.78 -35.52
N ALA A 317 -14.22 6.78 -36.40
CA ALA A 317 -13.41 8.01 -36.30
C ALA A 317 -13.80 8.99 -35.17
N PRO A 318 -15.08 9.31 -34.92
CA PRO A 318 -15.42 10.48 -34.10
C PRO A 318 -15.00 10.41 -32.62
N THR A 319 -15.10 9.23 -32.00
CA THR A 319 -14.80 9.02 -30.57
C THR A 319 -13.31 9.12 -30.26
N SER A 320 -12.94 9.40 -29.00
CA SER A 320 -11.54 9.49 -28.57
C SER A 320 -10.96 8.12 -28.20
N LYS A 321 -9.74 7.81 -28.64
CA LYS A 321 -9.05 6.54 -28.40
C LYS A 321 -7.61 6.80 -28.01
N THR A 322 -7.17 6.25 -26.88
CA THR A 322 -5.77 6.26 -26.47
C THR A 322 -5.31 4.82 -26.25
N LEU A 323 -4.31 4.38 -27.00
CA LEU A 323 -3.76 3.04 -26.90
C LEU A 323 -2.27 3.14 -26.55
N GLY A 324 -1.86 2.66 -25.39
CA GLY A 324 -0.46 2.68 -24.95
C GLY A 324 -0.01 1.32 -24.42
N PHE A 325 1.18 0.85 -24.81
CA PHE A 325 1.81 -0.34 -24.21
C PHE A 325 0.97 -1.63 -24.26
N ASN A 326 0.00 -1.74 -25.16
CA ASN A 326 -0.82 -2.95 -25.27
C ASN A 326 -0.17 -3.97 -26.21
N VAL A 327 -0.39 -5.26 -25.95
CA VAL A 327 -0.31 -6.30 -26.97
C VAL A 327 -1.69 -6.49 -27.57
N LEU A 328 -1.86 -6.20 -28.86
CA LEU A 328 -3.11 -6.35 -29.60
C LEU A 328 -2.82 -7.07 -30.92
N ALA A 329 -2.66 -8.39 -30.82
CA ALA A 329 -2.28 -9.29 -31.91
C ALA A 329 -2.73 -10.73 -31.60
N TYR A 330 -2.56 -11.65 -32.55
CA TYR A 330 -2.84 -13.09 -32.38
C TYR A 330 -4.31 -13.40 -32.07
N ASN A 331 -5.26 -12.63 -32.61
CA ASN A 331 -6.69 -12.78 -32.33
C ASN A 331 -7.45 -13.50 -33.46
N GLY A 332 -7.04 -14.75 -33.74
CA GLY A 332 -7.74 -15.66 -34.65
C GLY A 332 -7.82 -15.19 -36.12
N ASN A 333 -8.79 -15.72 -36.87
CA ASN A 333 -8.93 -15.43 -38.31
C ASN A 333 -9.52 -14.02 -38.61
N GLY A 334 -9.94 -13.29 -37.59
CA GLY A 334 -10.43 -11.92 -37.73
C GLY A 334 -9.33 -10.87 -37.74
N LYS A 335 -9.68 -9.64 -37.39
CA LYS A 335 -8.74 -8.53 -37.25
C LYS A 335 -8.56 -8.17 -35.78
N SER A 336 -7.33 -7.85 -35.37
CA SER A 336 -7.06 -7.38 -34.00
C SER A 336 -7.67 -6.00 -33.75
N CYS A 337 -7.72 -5.16 -34.79
CA CYS A 337 -8.55 -3.97 -34.79
C CYS A 337 -9.16 -3.77 -36.16
N ARG A 338 -10.39 -3.25 -36.15
CA ARG A 338 -11.14 -2.99 -37.37
C ARG A 338 -11.83 -1.63 -37.27
N TYR A 339 -11.65 -0.84 -38.31
CA TYR A 339 -12.33 0.43 -38.48
C TYR A 339 -13.70 0.20 -39.11
N THR A 340 -14.71 0.93 -38.63
CA THR A 340 -16.00 1.05 -39.30
C THR A 340 -16.33 2.52 -39.57
N GLY A 341 -16.93 2.79 -40.73
CA GLY A 341 -17.19 4.14 -41.22
C GLY A 341 -16.97 4.23 -42.72
N ASN A 342 -16.52 5.40 -43.18
CA ASN A 342 -16.14 5.65 -44.58
C ASN A 342 -14.84 4.90 -44.94
N ASP A 343 -14.29 5.14 -46.13
CA ASP A 343 -13.00 4.55 -46.51
C ASP A 343 -11.90 4.94 -45.52
N LEU A 344 -11.22 3.95 -44.93
CA LEU A 344 -10.13 4.12 -43.97
C LEU A 344 -9.01 5.02 -44.52
N ALA A 345 -8.77 4.96 -45.84
CA ALA A 345 -7.78 5.80 -46.51
C ALA A 345 -8.11 7.30 -46.48
N THR A 346 -9.38 7.65 -46.27
CA THR A 346 -9.89 9.04 -46.28
C THR A 346 -10.00 9.65 -44.87
N VAL A 347 -9.60 8.92 -43.82
CA VAL A 347 -9.74 9.36 -42.43
C VAL A 347 -8.62 10.33 -42.05
N ASP A 348 -8.91 11.64 -42.14
CA ASP A 348 -7.97 12.71 -41.77
C ASP A 348 -7.93 13.04 -40.27
N LYS A 349 -9.02 12.77 -39.54
CA LYS A 349 -9.15 13.04 -38.09
C LYS A 349 -9.57 11.77 -37.36
N PRO A 350 -8.64 10.85 -37.08
CA PRO A 350 -8.97 9.55 -36.50
C PRO A 350 -9.28 9.60 -34.99
N ASN A 351 -9.05 10.76 -34.34
CA ASN A 351 -9.17 10.97 -32.88
C ASN A 351 -8.55 9.81 -32.08
N MET A 352 -7.33 9.43 -32.47
CA MET A 352 -6.61 8.28 -31.95
C MET A 352 -5.17 8.64 -31.63
N THR A 353 -4.78 8.40 -30.39
CA THR A 353 -3.42 8.53 -29.87
C THR A 353 -2.86 7.15 -29.59
N VAL A 354 -1.63 6.88 -30.02
CA VAL A 354 -0.96 5.60 -29.82
C VAL A 354 0.44 5.79 -29.24
N GLU A 355 0.91 4.83 -28.45
CA GLU A 355 2.28 4.83 -27.89
C GLU A 355 2.77 3.40 -27.62
N LYS A 356 3.91 3.00 -28.23
CA LYS A 356 4.65 1.77 -27.91
C LYS A 356 3.79 0.51 -27.71
N ASN A 357 2.85 0.27 -28.62
CA ASN A 357 2.03 -0.93 -28.58
C ASN A 357 2.71 -2.06 -29.37
N ALA A 358 2.20 -3.28 -29.29
CA ALA A 358 2.60 -4.40 -30.14
C ALA A 358 1.40 -4.88 -30.97
N TRP A 359 1.53 -4.84 -32.29
CA TRP A 359 0.45 -5.11 -33.25
C TRP A 359 0.94 -5.94 -34.42
N ALA A 360 0.02 -6.56 -35.16
CA ALA A 360 0.30 -6.99 -36.52
C ALA A 360 -0.14 -5.89 -37.52
N LEU A 361 0.82 -5.23 -38.18
CA LEU A 361 0.54 -4.13 -39.13
C LEU A 361 0.40 -4.58 -40.59
N SER A 362 0.96 -5.73 -40.96
CA SER A 362 0.82 -6.28 -42.30
C SER A 362 -0.60 -6.78 -42.54
N ALA A 363 -1.20 -6.36 -43.67
CA ALA A 363 -2.52 -6.81 -44.10
C ALA A 363 -2.61 -8.34 -44.32
N ASN A 364 -1.47 -8.99 -44.61
CA ASN A 364 -1.38 -10.43 -44.85
C ASN A 364 -0.85 -11.19 -43.63
N SER A 365 -0.80 -10.56 -42.44
CA SER A 365 -0.30 -11.19 -41.23
C SER A 365 -1.19 -12.36 -40.78
N ALA A 366 -0.57 -13.51 -40.50
CA ALA A 366 -1.22 -14.65 -39.85
C ALA A 366 -1.59 -14.36 -38.38
N ASN A 367 -1.10 -13.26 -37.82
CA ASN A 367 -1.32 -12.85 -36.43
C ASN A 367 -2.44 -11.80 -36.27
N SER A 368 -3.37 -11.75 -37.23
CA SER A 368 -4.56 -10.88 -37.23
C SER A 368 -4.23 -9.39 -37.30
N SER A 369 -4.24 -8.82 -38.51
CA SER A 369 -3.90 -7.41 -38.76
C SER A 369 -4.72 -6.42 -37.92
N CYS A 370 -4.15 -5.28 -37.56
CA CYS A 370 -4.87 -4.11 -37.03
C CYS A 370 -5.00 -3.04 -38.10
N GLU A 371 -6.24 -2.67 -38.44
CA GLU A 371 -6.51 -1.54 -39.34
C GLU A 371 -6.26 -0.23 -38.60
N LEU A 372 -5.34 0.58 -39.12
CA LEU A 372 -5.04 1.93 -38.61
C LEU A 372 -5.11 2.95 -39.76
N PRO A 373 -5.65 4.16 -39.53
CA PRO A 373 -5.66 5.23 -40.52
C PRO A 373 -4.23 5.67 -40.90
N ALA A 374 -4.03 6.08 -42.16
CA ALA A 374 -2.71 6.48 -42.68
C ALA A 374 -2.04 7.59 -41.85
N LYS A 375 -2.84 8.52 -41.30
CA LYS A 375 -2.37 9.58 -40.40
C LYS A 375 -1.80 9.05 -39.08
N VAL A 376 -2.33 7.95 -38.55
CA VAL A 376 -1.83 7.30 -37.33
C VAL A 376 -0.55 6.54 -37.65
N THR A 377 -0.53 5.77 -38.74
CA THR A 377 0.64 4.97 -39.14
C THR A 377 1.87 5.81 -39.51
N ALA A 378 1.67 7.06 -39.93
CA ALA A 378 2.75 8.01 -40.21
C ALA A 378 3.43 8.60 -38.95
N THR A 379 2.87 8.42 -37.75
CA THR A 379 3.41 8.98 -36.51
C THR A 379 4.66 8.24 -36.01
N GLU A 380 5.58 8.95 -35.37
CA GLU A 380 6.75 8.34 -34.70
C GLU A 380 6.35 7.33 -33.62
N ALA A 381 5.18 7.50 -33.00
CA ALA A 381 4.71 6.59 -31.97
C ALA A 381 4.36 5.19 -32.50
N VAL A 382 3.87 5.09 -33.75
CA VAL A 382 3.70 3.80 -34.44
C VAL A 382 5.06 3.25 -34.89
N LYS A 383 5.98 4.09 -35.36
CA LYS A 383 7.33 3.63 -35.74
C LYS A 383 8.12 3.05 -34.55
N ASN A 384 7.86 3.57 -33.35
CA ASN A 384 8.43 3.06 -32.10
C ASN A 384 7.61 1.92 -31.45
N SER A 385 6.56 1.44 -32.13
CA SER A 385 5.78 0.27 -31.71
C SER A 385 6.42 -1.03 -32.24
N VAL A 386 5.99 -2.17 -31.68
CA VAL A 386 6.48 -3.50 -32.02
C VAL A 386 5.60 -4.11 -33.11
N ASP A 387 6.16 -4.41 -34.28
CA ASP A 387 5.45 -5.15 -35.34
C ASP A 387 5.61 -6.66 -35.15
N LEU A 388 4.49 -7.31 -34.85
CA LEU A 388 4.35 -8.73 -34.62
C LEU A 388 3.89 -9.50 -35.88
N SER A 389 3.82 -8.87 -37.05
CA SER A 389 3.23 -9.48 -38.26
C SER A 389 3.82 -10.84 -38.63
N ASN A 390 5.11 -11.04 -38.41
CA ASN A 390 5.85 -12.27 -38.79
C ASN A 390 6.56 -12.91 -37.57
N ILE A 391 6.08 -12.63 -36.35
CA ILE A 391 6.67 -13.14 -35.11
C ILE A 391 5.73 -14.18 -34.52
N ALA A 392 6.27 -15.32 -34.07
CA ALA A 392 5.45 -16.39 -33.49
C ALA A 392 5.03 -16.01 -32.05
N PHE A 393 3.78 -16.34 -31.67
CA PHE A 393 3.25 -16.07 -30.32
C PHE A 393 4.21 -16.52 -29.20
N SER A 394 4.70 -17.77 -29.27
CA SER A 394 5.56 -18.37 -28.25
C SER A 394 6.95 -17.77 -28.17
N SER A 395 7.33 -16.89 -29.10
CA SER A 395 8.60 -16.16 -29.02
C SER A 395 8.50 -14.86 -28.20
N VAL A 396 7.28 -14.35 -27.99
CA VAL A 396 7.04 -13.05 -27.34
C VAL A 396 6.23 -13.13 -26.07
N LEU A 397 5.39 -14.16 -25.91
CA LEU A 397 4.56 -14.37 -24.74
C LEU A 397 4.66 -15.82 -24.27
N SER A 398 4.58 -16.01 -22.95
CA SER A 398 4.48 -17.31 -22.32
C SER A 398 3.22 -18.08 -22.75
N SER A 399 3.13 -19.36 -22.38
CA SER A 399 1.79 -19.99 -22.28
C SER A 399 0.94 -19.26 -21.22
N LEU A 400 -0.40 -19.42 -21.27
CA LEU A 400 -1.28 -18.83 -20.27
C LEU A 400 -0.96 -19.47 -18.92
N GLN A 401 -0.39 -18.71 -18.00
CA GLN A 401 -0.10 -19.22 -16.66
C GLN A 401 -1.40 -19.22 -15.86
N PRO A 402 -1.81 -20.37 -15.28
CA PRO A 402 -3.04 -20.45 -14.50
C PRO A 402 -2.96 -19.62 -13.21
N ALA A 403 -4.13 -19.33 -12.64
CA ALA A 403 -4.25 -18.63 -11.37
C ALA A 403 -3.41 -19.33 -10.28
N SER A 404 -2.48 -18.59 -9.68
CA SER A 404 -1.62 -19.05 -8.60
C SER A 404 -1.14 -17.86 -7.78
N GLN A 405 -0.43 -18.15 -6.68
CA GLN A 405 0.21 -17.12 -5.86
C GLN A 405 1.16 -16.20 -6.68
N TYR A 406 1.81 -16.71 -7.73
CA TYR A 406 2.72 -15.93 -8.60
C TYR A 406 2.02 -15.04 -9.62
N THR A 407 0.72 -15.25 -9.83
CA THR A 407 -0.09 -14.49 -10.80
C THR A 407 -1.13 -13.61 -10.11
N GLY A 408 -1.02 -13.41 -8.79
CA GLY A 408 -2.02 -12.69 -8.01
C GLY A 408 -3.39 -13.38 -8.04
N PHE A 409 -3.41 -14.71 -8.18
CA PHE A 409 -4.59 -15.56 -8.35
C PHE A 409 -5.45 -15.25 -9.60
N MET A 410 -4.82 -14.77 -10.67
CA MET A 410 -5.49 -14.54 -11.97
C MET A 410 -4.73 -15.22 -13.11
N PRO A 411 -5.41 -15.74 -14.15
CA PRO A 411 -4.73 -16.24 -15.35
C PRO A 411 -4.11 -15.10 -16.17
N LEU A 412 -2.84 -15.20 -16.56
CA LEU A 412 -2.14 -14.13 -17.30
C LEU A 412 -0.97 -14.66 -18.14
N TYR A 413 -0.42 -13.78 -18.99
CA TYR A 413 0.79 -14.04 -19.79
C TYR A 413 1.96 -13.20 -19.29
N PHE A 414 3.17 -13.71 -19.46
CA PHE A 414 4.42 -12.98 -19.27
C PHE A 414 5.05 -12.65 -20.63
N PRO A 415 5.58 -11.43 -20.83
CA PRO A 415 6.41 -11.16 -21.99
C PRO A 415 7.70 -11.98 -21.92
N LEU A 416 8.19 -12.36 -23.10
CA LEU A 416 9.44 -13.09 -23.27
C LEU A 416 10.45 -12.18 -23.94
N ASN A 417 11.71 -12.31 -23.52
CA ASN A 417 12.81 -11.57 -24.11
C ASN A 417 13.26 -12.28 -25.40
N ILE A 418 13.13 -11.61 -26.54
CA ILE A 418 13.60 -12.15 -27.82
C ILE A 418 15.10 -11.88 -27.95
N LYS A 419 15.93 -12.92 -27.76
CA LYS A 419 17.39 -12.79 -27.91
C LYS A 419 17.75 -12.41 -29.36
N GLY A 420 18.43 -11.28 -29.54
CA GLY A 420 18.99 -10.86 -30.83
C GLY A 420 18.01 -10.21 -31.81
N ALA A 421 16.76 -9.95 -31.41
CA ALA A 421 15.81 -9.20 -32.23
C ALA A 421 15.97 -7.69 -32.02
N SER A 422 15.72 -6.91 -33.07
CA SER A 422 15.64 -5.44 -32.99
C SER A 422 14.39 -4.93 -32.25
N VAL A 423 13.51 -5.83 -31.82
CA VAL A 423 12.18 -5.51 -31.26
C VAL A 423 11.86 -6.48 -30.11
N SER A 424 11.54 -5.95 -28.93
CA SER A 424 11.25 -6.70 -27.70
C SER A 424 9.98 -6.13 -27.03
N LEU A 425 9.16 -7.01 -26.44
CA LEU A 425 8.07 -6.56 -25.55
C LEU A 425 8.60 -6.13 -24.17
N VAL A 426 9.83 -6.52 -23.87
CA VAL A 426 10.48 -6.30 -22.57
C VAL A 426 11.43 -5.11 -22.64
N ASP A 427 11.40 -4.26 -21.62
CA ASP A 427 12.26 -3.08 -21.42
C ASP A 427 12.24 -2.10 -22.59
N THR A 428 11.08 -1.49 -22.85
CA THR A 428 10.94 -0.55 -23.97
C THR A 428 11.74 0.75 -23.82
N LYS A 429 12.37 1.01 -22.67
CA LYS A 429 13.03 2.29 -22.31
C LYS A 429 12.07 3.48 -22.19
N ALA A 430 10.76 3.23 -22.06
CA ALA A 430 9.79 4.27 -21.68
C ALA A 430 9.25 4.02 -20.27
N TYR A 431 8.53 5.03 -19.76
CA TYR A 431 8.05 5.11 -18.37
C TYR A 431 6.57 5.53 -18.26
N SER A 432 5.86 5.66 -19.38
CA SER A 432 4.47 6.12 -19.50
C SER A 432 3.42 4.99 -19.42
N CYS A 433 3.84 3.74 -19.16
CA CYS A 433 2.95 2.60 -18.96
C CYS A 433 2.16 2.71 -17.63
N SER A 434 1.27 1.75 -17.37
CA SER A 434 0.53 1.70 -16.10
C SER A 434 1.49 1.62 -14.90
N GLY A 435 1.23 2.34 -13.81
CA GLY A 435 2.14 2.34 -12.65
C GLY A 435 2.31 0.98 -11.96
N TYR A 436 1.35 0.08 -12.13
CA TYR A 436 1.39 -1.31 -11.67
C TYR A 436 1.01 -2.25 -12.80
N ASP A 437 1.55 -3.46 -12.74
CA ASP A 437 1.17 -4.57 -13.59
C ASP A 437 -0.10 -5.27 -13.06
N GLN A 438 -0.56 -6.30 -13.77
CA GLN A 438 -1.79 -7.01 -13.44
C GLN A 438 -1.75 -7.67 -12.05
N ARG A 439 -0.58 -8.04 -11.55
CA ARG A 439 -0.41 -8.69 -10.25
C ARG A 439 -0.33 -7.68 -9.10
N GLY A 440 -0.26 -6.39 -9.41
CA GLY A 440 -0.01 -5.32 -8.45
C GLY A 440 1.48 -5.05 -8.19
N VAL A 441 2.36 -5.59 -9.04
CA VAL A 441 3.80 -5.29 -9.02
C VAL A 441 4.03 -3.93 -9.69
N GLY A 442 4.74 -3.04 -9.01
CA GLY A 442 5.03 -1.71 -9.50
C GLY A 442 6.01 -1.75 -10.66
N ARG A 443 5.75 -0.95 -11.70
CA ARG A 443 6.67 -0.78 -12.82
C ARG A 443 7.67 0.30 -12.44
N VAL A 444 8.89 -0.12 -12.10
CA VAL A 444 9.89 0.75 -11.48
C VAL A 444 10.95 1.15 -12.49
N ASN A 445 11.28 2.43 -12.54
CA ASN A 445 12.46 2.90 -13.25
C ASN A 445 13.73 2.56 -12.45
N ALA A 446 14.58 1.70 -13.00
CA ALA A 446 15.84 1.26 -12.39
C ALA A 446 17.08 1.90 -13.03
N SER A 447 16.96 3.09 -13.63
CA SER A 447 18.06 3.74 -14.38
C SER A 447 19.31 4.04 -13.54
N GLU A 448 19.19 4.13 -12.21
CA GLU A 448 20.32 4.43 -11.29
C GLU A 448 21.03 3.18 -10.73
N SER A 449 20.58 1.97 -11.06
CA SER A 449 21.13 0.71 -10.50
C SER A 449 22.15 0.07 -11.43
N LYS A 450 23.28 -0.41 -10.88
CA LYS A 450 24.26 -1.23 -11.63
C LYS A 450 23.86 -2.70 -11.50
N THR A 451 23.18 -3.24 -12.50
CA THR A 451 22.72 -4.64 -12.54
C THR A 451 23.50 -5.44 -13.59
N SER A 452 23.73 -6.73 -13.33
CA SER A 452 24.21 -7.66 -14.36
C SER A 452 23.10 -8.10 -15.32
N ASP A 453 21.85 -7.82 -14.96
CA ASP A 453 20.71 -7.84 -15.87
C ASP A 453 20.54 -6.48 -16.58
N GLN A 454 19.58 -6.33 -17.49
CA GLN A 454 19.23 -4.98 -17.99
C GLN A 454 18.30 -4.29 -16.99
N SER A 455 18.42 -2.96 -16.84
CA SER A 455 17.56 -2.15 -15.97
C SER A 455 16.09 -2.24 -16.38
N ASN A 456 15.21 -2.38 -15.40
CA ASN A 456 13.76 -2.40 -15.62
C ASN A 456 13.28 -1.07 -16.22
N SER A 457 12.47 -1.17 -17.28
CA SER A 457 11.64 -0.10 -17.84
C SER A 457 10.33 -0.71 -18.35
N CYS A 458 9.34 0.10 -18.70
CA CYS A 458 8.02 -0.41 -19.06
C CYS A 458 8.06 -1.56 -20.08
N ASP A 459 7.52 -2.71 -19.70
CA ASP A 459 7.15 -3.78 -20.61
C ASP A 459 5.83 -3.48 -21.34
N ILE A 460 5.65 -4.05 -22.53
CA ILE A 460 4.40 -4.03 -23.30
C ILE A 460 3.54 -5.22 -22.87
N GLY A 461 2.29 -4.94 -22.51
CA GLY A 461 1.32 -5.93 -22.02
C GLY A 461 1.00 -5.77 -20.54
N SER A 462 0.21 -6.70 -20.03
CA SER A 462 -0.39 -6.69 -18.68
C SER A 462 0.58 -6.93 -17.54
N THR A 463 1.73 -7.55 -17.80
CA THR A 463 2.72 -7.91 -16.80
C THR A 463 4.04 -7.16 -17.00
N GLU A 464 4.82 -7.08 -15.92
CA GLU A 464 6.19 -6.56 -15.90
C GLU A 464 7.13 -7.69 -15.45
N ILE A 465 8.25 -7.89 -16.14
CA ILE A 465 9.29 -8.81 -15.68
C ILE A 465 10.08 -8.14 -14.56
N VAL A 466 10.06 -8.75 -13.37
CA VAL A 466 10.81 -8.21 -12.24
C VAL A 466 12.25 -8.73 -12.27
N ARG A 467 13.19 -7.82 -12.51
CA ARG A 467 14.61 -8.12 -12.42
C ARG A 467 15.23 -7.59 -11.14
N LEU A 468 16.22 -8.36 -10.65
CA LEU A 468 16.98 -8.06 -9.45
C LEU A 468 17.55 -6.66 -9.56
N THR A 469 17.12 -5.79 -8.67
CA THR A 469 17.50 -4.37 -8.68
C THR A 469 17.77 -3.93 -7.26
N ALA A 470 19.04 -3.62 -6.97
CA ALA A 470 19.46 -2.93 -5.76
C ALA A 470 19.32 -1.42 -5.98
N PHE A 471 18.66 -0.71 -5.08
CA PHE A 471 18.50 0.75 -5.14
C PHE A 471 19.47 1.46 -4.20
N LYS A 472 19.82 2.68 -4.59
CA LYS A 472 20.54 3.62 -3.74
C LYS A 472 19.74 3.92 -2.48
N ALA A 473 20.40 3.95 -1.34
CA ALA A 473 19.80 4.34 -0.05
C ALA A 473 20.56 5.52 0.53
N GLU A 474 19.87 6.55 1.01
CA GLU A 474 20.48 7.68 1.70
C GLU A 474 20.06 7.66 3.16
N LEU A 475 21.03 7.60 4.07
CA LEU A 475 20.82 7.36 5.49
C LEU A 475 21.73 8.27 6.32
N THR A 476 21.23 8.68 7.48
CA THR A 476 22.01 9.38 8.52
C THR A 476 22.06 8.49 9.75
N ASN A 477 23.17 8.51 10.50
CA ASN A 477 23.23 7.83 11.78
C ASN A 477 22.21 8.45 12.77
N GLY A 478 21.71 7.62 13.68
CA GLY A 478 20.78 8.04 14.72
C GLY A 478 21.10 7.37 16.04
N SER A 479 20.47 7.85 17.12
CA SER A 479 20.67 7.31 18.46
C SER A 479 20.32 5.82 18.53
N VAL A 480 21.29 5.00 18.90
CA VAL A 480 21.09 3.57 19.08
C VAL A 480 20.20 3.25 20.28
N VAL A 481 20.17 4.12 21.30
CA VAL A 481 19.26 3.99 22.46
C VAL A 481 17.81 4.09 21.97
N THR A 482 17.50 5.12 21.19
CA THR A 482 16.17 5.30 20.59
C THR A 482 15.80 4.12 19.70
N LEU A 483 16.74 3.60 18.92
CA LEU A 483 16.51 2.44 18.05
C LEU A 483 16.20 1.17 18.85
N LEU A 484 16.96 0.90 19.92
CA LEU A 484 16.74 -0.24 20.80
C LEU A 484 15.41 -0.15 21.55
N ASP A 485 15.05 1.03 22.04
CA ASP A 485 13.77 1.28 22.71
C ASP A 485 12.60 1.06 21.74
N GLN A 486 12.72 1.48 20.48
CA GLN A 486 11.73 1.20 19.44
C GLN A 486 11.57 -0.31 19.19
N TYR A 487 12.66 -1.05 18.99
CA TYR A 487 12.59 -2.50 18.76
C TYR A 487 12.02 -3.25 19.96
N LYS A 488 12.43 -2.87 21.18
CA LYS A 488 11.85 -3.42 22.40
C LYS A 488 10.35 -3.12 22.49
N GLY A 489 9.95 -1.87 22.24
CA GLY A 489 8.55 -1.47 22.23
C GLY A 489 7.71 -2.26 21.22
N TYR A 490 8.24 -2.54 20.02
CA TYR A 490 7.57 -3.40 19.05
C TYR A 490 7.49 -4.86 19.51
N ALA A 491 8.59 -5.43 20.02
CA ALA A 491 8.60 -6.79 20.53
C ALA A 491 7.60 -6.98 21.69
N ASP A 492 7.57 -6.05 22.63
CA ASP A 492 6.65 -6.06 23.77
C ASP A 492 5.20 -5.89 23.31
N LYS A 493 4.93 -5.00 22.33
CA LYS A 493 3.60 -4.86 21.73
C LYS A 493 3.10 -6.17 21.13
N PHE A 494 3.92 -6.86 20.33
CA PHE A 494 3.53 -8.15 19.75
C PHE A 494 3.39 -9.24 20.80
N LYS A 495 4.23 -9.23 21.84
CA LYS A 495 4.08 -10.13 22.99
C LYS A 495 2.71 -9.98 23.65
N THR A 496 2.29 -8.74 23.94
CA THR A 496 0.97 -8.46 24.52
C THR A 496 -0.15 -8.94 23.61
N LEU A 497 -0.06 -8.74 22.29
CA LEU A 497 -1.05 -9.24 21.34
C LEU A 497 -1.12 -10.78 21.30
N ILE A 498 0.01 -11.48 21.49
CA ILE A 498 0.05 -12.95 21.54
C ILE A 498 -0.59 -13.48 22.84
N GLU A 499 -0.39 -12.78 23.96
CA GLU A 499 -0.90 -13.17 25.28
C GLU A 499 -2.38 -12.81 25.48
N ASP A 500 -2.92 -11.88 24.69
CA ASP A 500 -4.34 -11.50 24.71
C ASP A 500 -5.25 -12.63 24.21
N LYS A 501 -6.14 -13.10 25.08
CA LYS A 501 -7.12 -14.17 24.79
C LYS A 501 -8.17 -13.79 23.75
N THR A 502 -8.35 -12.49 23.49
CA THR A 502 -9.29 -11.98 22.47
C THR A 502 -8.65 -11.90 21.08
N THR A 503 -7.33 -12.09 20.97
CA THR A 503 -6.64 -12.14 19.68
C THR A 503 -7.14 -13.31 18.85
N LYS A 504 -7.54 -13.00 17.62
CA LYS A 504 -7.97 -14.00 16.66
C LYS A 504 -6.84 -14.99 16.36
N PRO A 505 -7.05 -16.32 16.48
CA PRO A 505 -6.00 -17.32 16.32
C PRO A 505 -5.23 -17.22 15.00
N GLU A 506 -5.89 -16.79 13.92
CA GLU A 506 -5.27 -16.62 12.61
C GLU A 506 -4.13 -15.59 12.60
N PHE A 507 -4.12 -14.58 13.48
CA PHE A 507 -3.06 -13.57 13.52
C PHE A 507 -1.82 -13.99 14.31
N LEU A 508 -1.94 -15.04 15.13
CA LEU A 508 -0.86 -15.48 16.02
C LEU A 508 0.43 -15.86 15.28
N PRO A 509 0.41 -16.55 14.13
CA PRO A 509 1.64 -16.84 13.38
C PRO A 509 2.40 -15.57 12.98
N TYR A 510 1.71 -14.56 12.44
CA TYR A 510 2.29 -13.27 12.07
C TYR A 510 2.86 -12.54 13.29
N TYR A 511 2.10 -12.43 14.38
CA TYR A 511 2.59 -11.74 15.60
C TYR A 511 3.82 -12.43 16.20
N LYS A 512 3.86 -13.77 16.19
CA LYS A 512 5.04 -14.52 16.65
C LYS A 512 6.26 -14.26 15.76
N ALA A 513 6.07 -14.21 14.44
CA ALA A 513 7.14 -13.90 13.51
C ALA A 513 7.70 -12.46 13.72
N GLU A 514 6.82 -11.46 13.86
CA GLU A 514 7.24 -10.08 14.11
C GLU A 514 7.88 -9.91 15.49
N GLN A 515 7.33 -10.54 16.54
CA GLN A 515 7.95 -10.55 17.86
C GLN A 515 9.37 -11.11 17.79
N ALA A 516 9.56 -12.28 17.16
CA ALA A 516 10.87 -12.91 17.03
C ALA A 516 11.86 -12.02 16.26
N LYS A 517 11.40 -11.37 15.17
CA LYS A 517 12.20 -10.41 14.41
C LYS A 517 12.67 -9.24 15.28
N TYR A 518 11.77 -8.55 15.97
CA TYR A 518 12.13 -7.40 16.79
C TYR A 518 12.94 -7.78 18.03
N SER A 519 12.68 -8.95 18.64
CA SER A 519 13.54 -9.51 19.68
C SER A 519 14.95 -9.80 19.19
N ASN A 520 15.11 -10.33 17.97
CA ASN A 520 16.44 -10.53 17.38
C ASN A 520 17.14 -9.19 17.09
N LEU A 521 16.43 -8.18 16.58
CA LEU A 521 16.98 -6.87 16.31
C LEU A 521 17.47 -6.15 17.58
N ALA A 522 16.92 -6.45 18.76
CA ALA A 522 17.44 -5.96 20.03
C ALA A 522 18.90 -6.40 20.32
N ASN A 523 19.39 -7.47 19.66
CA ASN A 523 20.79 -7.89 19.75
C ASN A 523 21.77 -6.85 19.16
N ILE A 524 21.28 -5.82 18.44
CA ILE A 524 22.07 -4.66 18.01
C ILE A 524 22.88 -4.07 19.16
N LYS A 525 22.38 -4.09 20.40
CA LYS A 525 23.11 -3.58 21.57
C LYS A 525 24.52 -4.16 21.70
N THR A 526 24.70 -5.44 21.32
CA THR A 526 25.99 -6.15 21.38
C THR A 526 26.79 -6.09 20.07
N LYS A 527 26.16 -5.68 18.97
CA LYS A 527 26.71 -5.71 17.61
C LYS A 527 27.03 -4.34 17.04
N GLN A 528 26.47 -3.29 17.62
CA GLN A 528 26.71 -1.90 17.27
C GLN A 528 28.19 -1.52 17.40
N LYS A 529 28.56 -0.46 16.68
CA LYS A 529 29.84 0.25 16.74
C LYS A 529 29.57 1.71 17.04
N TYR A 530 30.62 2.54 17.04
CA TYR A 530 30.47 3.98 17.16
C TYR A 530 29.65 4.54 15.98
N ARG A 531 28.56 5.28 16.29
CA ARG A 531 27.65 5.96 15.36
C ARG A 531 27.20 5.10 14.17
N THR A 532 26.81 3.86 14.42
CA THR A 532 26.50 2.90 13.33
C THR A 532 25.23 3.27 12.57
N ILE A 533 25.30 3.22 11.23
CA ILE A 533 24.15 3.20 10.33
C ILE A 533 23.80 1.74 10.04
N PHE A 534 22.51 1.40 10.21
CA PHE A 534 21.97 0.08 9.89
C PHE A 534 21.07 0.14 8.66
N PHE A 535 21.22 -0.84 7.76
CA PHE A 535 20.42 -0.92 6.54
C PHE A 535 19.96 -2.35 6.28
N ASP A 536 18.66 -2.53 6.02
CA ASP A 536 18.07 -3.80 5.59
C ASP A 536 18.01 -3.84 4.05
N PRO A 537 18.85 -4.65 3.39
CA PRO A 537 18.91 -4.70 1.94
C PRO A 537 17.73 -5.43 1.28
N PHE A 538 16.80 -6.00 2.06
CA PHE A 538 15.69 -6.80 1.54
C PHE A 538 14.34 -6.06 1.52
N VAL A 539 14.27 -4.82 2.01
CA VAL A 539 13.00 -4.08 2.16
C VAL A 539 12.65 -3.17 0.97
N SER A 540 13.66 -2.55 0.36
CA SER A 540 13.48 -1.53 -0.69
C SER A 540 13.77 -2.05 -2.10
N ASN A 541 14.52 -3.14 -2.22
CA ASN A 541 15.04 -3.65 -3.49
C ASN A 541 14.03 -4.53 -4.23
N LEU A 542 14.26 -4.79 -5.52
CA LEU A 542 13.44 -5.70 -6.32
C LEU A 542 14.06 -7.11 -6.36
N PRO A 543 13.25 -8.16 -6.23
CA PRO A 543 13.69 -9.55 -6.39
C PRO A 543 13.98 -9.91 -7.86
N HIS A 544 14.38 -11.16 -8.11
CA HIS A 544 14.49 -11.73 -9.45
C HIS A 544 13.32 -12.69 -9.72
N GLU A 545 12.84 -12.69 -10.96
CA GLU A 545 11.94 -13.72 -11.48
C GLU A 545 12.70 -14.81 -12.24
N ILE A 546 12.46 -16.06 -11.89
CA ILE A 546 12.94 -17.21 -12.66
C ILE A 546 11.93 -17.52 -13.77
N GLU A 547 12.43 -17.74 -14.97
CA GLU A 547 11.64 -18.27 -16.09
C GLU A 547 11.41 -19.77 -15.94
N LEU A 548 10.15 -20.19 -16.09
CA LEU A 548 9.74 -21.59 -16.15
C LEU A 548 9.84 -22.11 -17.59
N GLY A 549 9.87 -23.43 -17.78
CA GLY A 549 10.01 -24.04 -19.11
C GLY A 549 8.89 -23.69 -20.12
N ASN A 550 7.75 -23.19 -19.65
CA ASN A 550 6.63 -22.72 -20.48
C ASN A 550 6.59 -21.19 -20.66
N GLY A 551 7.68 -20.50 -20.30
CA GLY A 551 7.81 -19.04 -20.29
C GLY A 551 7.12 -18.35 -19.11
N GLY A 552 6.46 -19.10 -18.22
CA GLY A 552 5.89 -18.57 -16.99
C GLY A 552 6.96 -18.05 -16.02
N ARG A 553 6.55 -17.41 -14.93
CA ARG A 553 7.48 -16.79 -13.96
C ARG A 553 7.20 -17.19 -12.52
N GLU A 554 8.27 -17.28 -11.74
CA GLU A 554 8.26 -17.37 -10.28
C GLU A 554 9.20 -16.34 -9.66
N ILE A 555 8.69 -15.55 -8.70
CA ILE A 555 9.52 -14.61 -7.95
C ILE A 555 10.35 -15.35 -6.90
N LYS A 556 11.65 -15.02 -6.82
CA LYS A 556 12.52 -15.42 -5.71
C LYS A 556 12.74 -14.21 -4.80
N HIS A 557 12.13 -14.23 -3.63
CA HIS A 557 12.17 -13.08 -2.73
C HIS A 557 13.54 -12.78 -2.15
N LEU A 558 13.75 -11.49 -1.95
CA LEU A 558 14.88 -10.95 -1.23
C LEU A 558 14.87 -11.41 0.23
N ASN A 559 15.74 -12.37 0.52
CA ASN A 559 16.06 -12.86 1.85
C ASN A 559 17.43 -13.57 1.79
N ALA A 560 17.99 -13.88 2.96
CA ALA A 560 19.30 -14.52 3.07
C ALA A 560 19.33 -15.96 2.52
N GLN A 561 18.17 -16.62 2.39
CA GLN A 561 18.08 -17.98 1.83
C GLN A 561 18.24 -17.95 0.30
N ASN A 562 17.67 -16.95 -0.36
CA ASN A 562 17.69 -16.82 -1.82
C ASN A 562 18.86 -15.96 -2.32
N TYR A 563 19.41 -15.07 -1.51
CA TYR A 563 20.42 -14.11 -1.94
C TYR A 563 21.63 -14.06 -1.01
N LEU A 564 22.81 -13.94 -1.64
CA LEU A 564 24.04 -13.53 -0.97
C LEU A 564 24.10 -12.00 -0.92
N VAL A 565 24.57 -11.47 0.20
CA VAL A 565 24.84 -10.04 0.41
C VAL A 565 26.34 -9.84 0.50
N GLU A 566 26.91 -9.13 -0.47
CA GLU A 566 28.33 -8.73 -0.49
C GLU A 566 28.42 -7.24 -0.21
N VAL A 567 29.37 -6.79 0.61
CA VAL A 567 29.46 -5.38 1.03
C VAL A 567 30.91 -4.91 0.98
N ASN A 568 31.14 -3.71 0.44
CA ASN A 568 32.46 -3.10 0.31
C ASN A 568 32.41 -1.60 0.63
N ALA A 569 33.24 -1.14 1.58
CA ALA A 569 33.44 0.29 1.81
C ALA A 569 34.17 0.93 0.62
N LYS A 570 33.70 2.09 0.15
CA LYS A 570 34.31 2.83 -0.96
C LYS A 570 35.01 4.10 -0.54
N GLY A 571 34.56 4.74 0.53
CA GLY A 571 35.17 5.95 1.10
C GLY A 571 34.21 7.14 1.07
N ILE A 572 34.74 8.36 0.98
CA ILE A 572 33.98 9.60 1.13
C ILE A 572 34.07 10.47 -0.13
N GLY A 573 33.01 11.21 -0.45
CA GLY A 573 33.01 12.18 -1.54
C GLY A 573 31.62 12.55 -2.01
N ASN A 574 31.43 12.78 -3.32
CA ASN A 574 30.12 13.09 -3.89
C ASN A 574 29.93 12.51 -5.30
N ILE A 575 28.69 12.52 -5.76
CA ILE A 575 28.33 12.23 -7.16
C ILE A 575 27.83 13.52 -7.78
N SER A 576 28.56 14.04 -8.78
CA SER A 576 28.19 15.25 -9.53
C SER A 576 28.09 14.92 -11.01
N GLU A 577 26.99 15.24 -11.68
CA GLU A 577 26.82 15.04 -13.13
C GLU A 577 27.13 13.59 -13.60
N ASN A 578 26.78 12.58 -12.79
CA ASN A 578 27.08 11.16 -12.98
C ASN A 578 28.58 10.77 -12.90
N VAL A 579 29.45 11.67 -12.44
CA VAL A 579 30.85 11.40 -12.12
C VAL A 579 30.98 11.09 -10.62
N GLU A 580 31.52 9.92 -10.30
CA GLU A 580 31.80 9.49 -8.92
C GLU A 580 33.15 10.07 -8.44
N ASN A 581 33.11 11.10 -7.59
CA ASN A 581 34.30 11.71 -6.99
C ASN A 581 34.54 11.14 -5.59
N ILE A 582 34.81 9.84 -5.50
CA ILE A 582 34.93 9.10 -4.22
C ILE A 582 36.40 8.82 -3.90
N LYS A 583 36.87 9.25 -2.73
CA LYS A 583 38.22 8.97 -2.22
C LYS A 583 38.16 7.81 -1.22
N PRO A 584 38.96 6.74 -1.41
CA PRO A 584 39.06 5.66 -0.44
C PRO A 584 39.40 6.18 0.96
N ASP A 585 38.69 5.67 1.97
CA ASP A 585 38.91 5.98 3.36
C ASP A 585 39.06 4.68 4.16
N ALA A 586 40.23 4.48 4.78
CA ALA A 586 40.50 3.29 5.56
C ALA A 586 39.71 3.24 6.87
N ASN A 587 39.21 4.38 7.36
CA ASN A 587 38.46 4.48 8.59
C ASN A 587 36.97 4.15 8.41
N LEU A 588 36.46 4.22 7.18
CA LEU A 588 35.10 3.79 6.86
C LEU A 588 35.03 2.26 6.76
N LYS A 589 34.07 1.65 7.45
CA LYS A 589 33.83 0.21 7.45
C LYS A 589 32.39 -0.10 7.06
N CYS A 590 32.25 -1.23 6.37
CA CYS A 590 30.97 -1.81 6.02
C CYS A 590 30.98 -3.31 6.19
N GLU A 591 29.90 -3.89 6.72
CA GLU A 591 29.81 -5.32 7.00
C GLU A 591 28.37 -5.81 6.89
N TRP A 592 28.18 -6.98 6.29
CA TRP A 592 26.91 -7.72 6.39
C TRP A 592 26.89 -8.55 7.68
N ASP A 593 25.96 -8.26 8.58
CA ASP A 593 25.72 -9.05 9.79
C ASP A 593 24.54 -10.00 9.57
N ALA A 594 24.86 -11.23 9.14
CA ALA A 594 23.86 -12.26 8.84
C ALA A 594 22.97 -12.60 10.05
N SER A 595 23.46 -12.41 11.28
CA SER A 595 22.70 -12.70 12.50
C SER A 595 21.57 -11.69 12.74
N LEU A 596 21.78 -10.45 12.30
CA LEU A 596 20.77 -9.38 12.37
C LEU A 596 19.95 -9.25 11.08
N GLY A 597 20.48 -9.74 9.95
CA GLY A 597 19.90 -9.48 8.64
C GLY A 597 20.12 -8.05 8.18
N LEU A 598 21.18 -7.38 8.66
CA LEU A 598 21.45 -5.95 8.40
C LEU A 598 22.87 -5.71 7.90
N ILE A 599 23.02 -4.74 7.02
CA ILE A 599 24.31 -4.12 6.70
C ILE A 599 24.59 -3.05 7.75
N LYS A 600 25.80 -3.09 8.31
CA LYS A 600 26.35 -2.09 9.24
C LYS A 600 27.32 -1.22 8.48
N MET A 601 27.23 0.08 8.68
CA MET A 601 28.17 1.07 8.16
C MET A 601 28.59 1.99 9.31
N TRP A 602 29.89 2.12 9.55
CA TRP A 602 30.42 2.89 10.67
C TRP A 602 31.83 3.39 10.40
N ARG A 603 32.31 4.30 11.24
CA ARG A 603 33.69 4.78 11.22
C ARG A 603 34.45 4.30 12.46
N VAL A 604 35.76 4.11 12.32
CA VAL A 604 36.66 3.81 13.46
C VAL A 604 37.33 5.04 14.04
N ASP A 605 37.09 6.21 13.45
CA ASP A 605 37.38 7.53 13.99
C ASP A 605 36.08 8.28 14.33
N ASP A 606 36.21 9.50 14.85
CA ASP A 606 35.10 10.37 15.27
C ASP A 606 34.82 11.49 14.25
N HIS A 607 35.10 11.22 12.97
CA HIS A 607 34.89 12.22 11.92
C HIS A 607 33.40 12.35 11.56
N VAL A 608 32.91 13.59 11.52
CA VAL A 608 31.59 13.92 10.98
C VAL A 608 31.66 14.18 9.48
N THR A 609 30.68 13.70 8.73
CA THR A 609 30.65 13.86 7.28
C THR A 609 30.51 15.35 6.90
N PRO A 610 31.44 15.92 6.11
CA PRO A 610 31.37 17.33 5.69
C PRO A 610 30.13 17.65 4.86
N THR A 611 29.65 18.90 4.94
CA THR A 611 28.53 19.38 4.13
C THR A 611 28.82 19.22 2.63
N GLY A 612 27.91 18.58 1.91
CA GLY A 612 28.03 18.32 0.47
C GLY A 612 28.63 16.96 0.12
N ASP A 613 29.33 16.31 1.07
CA ASP A 613 29.87 14.97 0.90
C ASP A 613 28.96 13.89 1.51
N LYS A 614 29.19 12.65 1.09
CA LYS A 614 28.57 11.42 1.56
C LYS A 614 29.63 10.34 1.76
N GLU A 615 29.32 9.43 2.66
CA GLU A 615 30.08 8.22 2.89
C GLU A 615 29.50 7.10 2.01
N PHE A 616 30.34 6.34 1.32
CA PHE A 616 29.91 5.38 0.31
C PHE A 616 30.20 3.96 0.74
N CYS A 617 29.12 3.20 0.89
CA CYS A 617 29.17 1.76 1.07
C CYS A 617 28.50 1.09 -0.12
N GLN A 618 29.23 0.26 -0.88
CA GLN A 618 28.63 -0.53 -1.95
C GLN A 618 28.10 -1.84 -1.38
N TYR A 619 26.88 -2.20 -1.73
CA TYR A 619 26.36 -3.54 -1.47
C TYR A 619 25.90 -4.19 -2.77
N THR A 620 26.01 -5.52 -2.83
CA THR A 620 25.61 -6.35 -3.97
C THR A 620 24.72 -7.47 -3.49
N LEU A 621 23.58 -7.62 -4.14
CA LEU A 621 22.70 -8.78 -4.00
C LEU A 621 22.98 -9.73 -5.13
N ARG A 622 23.22 -11.01 -4.81
CA ARG A 622 23.49 -12.06 -5.81
C ARG A 622 22.57 -13.25 -5.57
N LEU A 623 21.83 -13.66 -6.59
CA LEU A 623 20.90 -14.79 -6.49
C LEU A 623 21.69 -16.08 -6.24
N ASN A 624 21.23 -16.90 -5.29
CA ASN A 624 21.87 -18.16 -4.93
C ASN A 624 21.66 -19.24 -6.01
N ALA A 625 20.46 -19.28 -6.60
CA ALA A 625 20.09 -20.24 -7.64
C ALA A 625 20.81 -20.00 -8.99
N ASP A 626 21.21 -18.76 -9.27
CA ASP A 626 22.00 -18.38 -10.44
C ASP A 626 22.95 -17.23 -10.06
N ARG A 627 24.23 -17.55 -9.88
CA ARG A 627 25.26 -16.62 -9.43
C ARG A 627 25.62 -15.54 -10.45
N THR A 628 25.20 -15.70 -11.70
CA THR A 628 25.40 -14.69 -12.75
C THR A 628 24.45 -13.50 -12.59
N LYS A 629 23.33 -13.69 -11.87
CA LYS A 629 22.35 -12.65 -11.56
C LYS A 629 22.73 -11.91 -10.29
N SER A 630 23.11 -10.65 -10.43
CA SER A 630 23.50 -9.77 -9.33
C SER A 630 23.14 -8.31 -9.61
N SER A 631 22.92 -7.53 -8.56
CA SER A 631 22.73 -6.09 -8.66
C SER A 631 23.41 -5.37 -7.50
N SER A 632 24.07 -4.25 -7.80
CA SER A 632 24.81 -3.45 -6.83
C SER A 632 24.29 -2.02 -6.76
N ALA A 633 24.31 -1.45 -5.56
CA ALA A 633 24.00 -0.05 -5.31
C ALA A 633 24.80 0.51 -4.14
N TYR A 634 24.70 1.82 -3.93
CA TYR A 634 25.33 2.52 -2.82
C TYR A 634 24.35 2.77 -1.66
N ILE A 635 24.86 2.59 -0.44
CA ILE A 635 24.35 3.24 0.76
C ILE A 635 25.18 4.51 0.94
N LEU A 636 24.50 5.65 0.90
CA LEU A 636 25.06 6.98 1.11
C LEU A 636 24.82 7.37 2.57
N GLY A 637 25.86 7.24 3.38
CA GLY A 637 25.85 7.56 4.80
C GLY A 637 26.16 9.04 5.05
N THR A 638 25.60 9.56 6.14
CA THR A 638 26.01 10.82 6.74
C THR A 638 26.19 10.58 8.23
N PHE A 639 27.40 10.77 8.74
CA PHE A 639 27.71 10.70 10.16
C PHE A 639 27.69 12.10 10.76
N GLY A 640 26.77 12.33 11.69
CA GLY A 640 26.74 13.50 12.56
C GLY A 640 26.90 13.11 14.02
N ASN A 641 27.17 14.10 14.86
CA ASN A 641 27.11 13.92 16.30
C ASN A 641 25.67 13.65 16.78
N ILE A 642 25.51 12.78 17.78
CA ILE A 642 24.23 12.46 18.40
C ILE A 642 24.23 13.10 19.79
N ALA A 643 23.20 13.90 20.07
CA ALA A 643 23.11 14.60 21.35
C ALA A 643 23.09 13.61 22.54
N PRO A 644 23.69 13.99 23.69
CA PRO A 644 23.66 13.15 24.87
C PRO A 644 22.26 13.13 25.47
N ILE A 645 21.99 12.16 26.34
CA ILE A 645 20.70 11.97 26.98
C ILE A 645 20.79 12.41 28.43
N ALA A 646 20.07 13.48 28.78
CA ALA A 646 19.87 13.92 30.16
C ALA A 646 18.60 13.27 30.73
N LYS A 647 18.69 12.72 31.95
CA LYS A 647 17.58 12.05 32.65
C LYS A 647 17.04 12.89 33.79
N ASP A 648 15.76 12.73 34.07
CA ASP A 648 15.14 13.34 35.25
C ASP A 648 15.84 12.87 36.53
N ALA A 649 15.91 13.77 37.52
CA ALA A 649 16.54 13.51 38.81
C ALA A 649 15.64 13.97 39.95
N GLU A 650 15.64 13.22 41.06
CA GLU A 650 14.87 13.54 42.26
C GLU A 650 15.81 13.66 43.46
N PHE A 651 15.67 14.76 44.20
CA PHE A 651 16.44 15.03 45.41
C PHE A 651 15.52 15.47 46.54
N THR A 652 15.89 15.12 47.77
CA THR A 652 15.14 15.51 48.97
C THR A 652 15.78 16.71 49.65
N VAL A 653 14.99 17.72 49.97
CA VAL A 653 15.42 18.90 50.74
C VAL A 653 14.87 18.77 52.15
N LYS A 654 15.78 18.66 53.13
CA LYS A 654 15.42 18.55 54.55
C LYS A 654 14.97 19.90 55.12
N GLU A 655 13.95 19.85 55.97
CA GLU A 655 13.49 21.00 56.76
C GLU A 655 14.56 21.43 57.78
N GLY A 656 14.89 22.72 57.83
CA GLY A 656 15.96 23.26 58.69
C GLY A 656 16.62 24.53 58.14
N SER A 657 17.59 25.07 58.88
CA SER A 657 18.08 26.46 58.77
C SER A 657 18.65 26.88 57.42
N ASP A 658 19.14 25.95 56.58
CA ASP A 658 19.92 26.32 55.40
C ASP A 658 19.24 25.98 54.06
N LYS A 659 18.23 25.09 54.05
CA LYS A 659 17.50 24.59 52.85
C LYS A 659 18.34 24.50 51.58
N LYS A 660 19.51 23.86 51.70
CA LYS A 660 20.47 23.61 50.63
C LYS A 660 20.47 22.13 50.27
N VAL A 661 20.60 21.84 48.98
CA VAL A 661 20.86 20.50 48.46
C VAL A 661 21.96 20.57 47.41
N THR A 662 22.90 19.64 47.50
CA THR A 662 23.95 19.49 46.50
C THR A 662 23.53 18.43 45.49
N VAL A 663 23.44 18.82 44.21
CA VAL A 663 23.06 17.96 43.10
C VAL A 663 24.27 17.74 42.20
N ASP A 664 24.48 16.49 41.81
CA ASP A 664 25.52 16.08 40.86
C ASP A 664 24.80 15.53 39.62
N LEU A 665 24.55 16.43 38.67
CA LEU A 665 23.68 16.15 37.52
C LEU A 665 24.40 15.36 36.42
N LEU A 666 25.74 15.31 36.41
CA LEU A 666 26.47 14.50 35.42
C LEU A 666 26.24 12.99 35.63
N ASN A 667 25.87 12.56 36.84
CA ASN A 667 25.46 11.18 37.12
C ASN A 667 24.15 10.76 36.42
N TYR A 668 23.39 11.73 35.89
CA TYR A 668 22.12 11.52 35.20
C TYR A 668 22.23 11.73 33.69
N VAL A 669 23.46 11.76 33.16
CA VAL A 669 23.77 11.96 31.74
C VAL A 669 24.48 10.74 31.19
N ASN A 670 24.16 10.36 29.97
CA ASN A 670 24.92 9.39 29.20
C ASN A 670 24.96 9.83 27.74
N ASP A 671 25.98 9.36 27.03
CA ASP A 671 26.12 9.57 25.58
C ASP A 671 26.00 8.23 24.85
N ASP A 672 25.18 7.32 25.39
CA ASP A 672 25.04 5.95 24.87
C ASP A 672 24.41 5.94 23.46
N GLY A 673 23.80 7.05 23.04
CA GLY A 673 23.22 7.23 21.71
C GLY A 673 24.24 7.05 20.58
N ASP A 674 25.49 7.46 20.83
CA ASP A 674 26.65 7.29 19.95
C ASP A 674 27.12 5.83 19.84
N GLY A 675 26.65 4.93 20.70
CA GLY A 675 27.05 3.53 20.72
C GLY A 675 28.42 3.31 21.36
N LEU A 676 29.20 2.37 20.84
CA LEU A 676 30.42 1.91 21.50
C LEU A 676 31.63 2.80 21.20
N VAL A 677 31.90 3.80 22.04
CA VAL A 677 33.12 4.63 22.00
C VAL A 677 34.40 3.78 22.07
N SER A 678 34.36 2.65 22.77
CA SER A 678 35.48 1.70 22.86
C SER A 678 35.84 1.04 21.52
N ALA A 679 34.96 1.11 20.52
CA ALA A 679 35.20 0.60 19.17
C ALA A 679 36.06 1.54 18.29
N LEU A 680 36.33 2.77 18.75
CA LEU A 680 37.22 3.71 18.07
C LEU A 680 38.68 3.22 18.13
N THR A 681 39.50 3.55 17.13
CA THR A 681 40.90 3.08 17.09
C THR A 681 41.88 3.98 17.84
N ASP A 682 41.61 5.28 17.94
CA ASP A 682 42.46 6.21 18.70
C ASP A 682 42.23 6.07 20.21
N GLN A 683 43.30 5.88 20.98
CA GLN A 683 43.23 5.72 22.43
C GLN A 683 42.69 6.96 23.15
N LYS A 684 42.90 8.17 22.63
CA LYS A 684 42.32 9.40 23.17
C LYS A 684 40.80 9.41 22.96
N LEU A 685 40.34 9.00 21.79
CA LEU A 685 38.91 8.94 21.47
C LEU A 685 38.19 7.84 22.26
N LYS A 686 38.85 6.70 22.56
CA LYS A 686 38.28 5.67 23.43
C LYS A 686 37.94 6.16 24.85
N ASN A 687 38.60 7.22 25.30
CA ASN A 687 38.39 7.85 26.61
C ASN A 687 37.51 9.11 26.50
N LYS A 688 36.81 9.33 25.38
CA LYS A 688 35.88 10.44 25.20
C LYS A 688 34.81 10.40 26.30
N LEU A 689 34.65 11.53 26.98
CA LEU A 689 33.65 11.69 28.04
C LEU A 689 32.27 11.92 27.42
N ALA A 690 31.22 11.53 28.15
CA ALA A 690 29.83 11.77 27.73
C ALA A 690 29.41 13.25 27.81
N TYR A 691 30.29 14.15 28.20
CA TYR A 691 30.00 15.55 28.48
C TYR A 691 31.18 16.46 28.15
N TYR A 692 30.86 17.73 27.91
CA TYR A 692 31.82 18.77 27.56
C TYR A 692 32.82 19.10 28.69
N THR A 693 34.09 19.23 28.32
CA THR A 693 35.14 19.82 29.16
C THR A 693 35.75 21.04 28.49
N ASN A 694 36.07 22.07 29.26
CA ASN A 694 36.76 23.25 28.75
C ASN A 694 38.23 22.95 28.37
N ALA A 695 38.94 23.95 27.84
CA ALA A 695 40.34 23.83 27.42
C ALA A 695 41.31 23.38 28.55
N ASN A 696 40.93 23.53 29.82
CA ASN A 696 41.71 23.09 30.98
C ASN A 696 41.32 21.67 31.45
N GLY A 697 40.47 20.96 30.70
CA GLY A 697 39.96 19.63 31.06
C GLY A 697 38.94 19.63 32.20
N GLN A 698 38.36 20.79 32.55
CA GLN A 698 37.34 20.90 33.59
C GLN A 698 35.96 20.73 32.97
N ASP A 699 35.11 19.88 33.54
CA ASP A 699 33.71 19.79 33.13
C ASP A 699 32.99 21.12 33.32
N LEU A 700 32.26 21.50 32.28
CA LEU A 700 31.47 22.74 32.21
C LEU A 700 30.28 22.53 31.26
N ALA A 701 29.57 21.42 31.48
CA ALA A 701 28.60 20.90 30.52
C ALA A 701 27.14 21.19 30.87
N ILE A 702 26.82 21.61 32.10
CA ILE A 702 25.42 21.68 32.55
C ILE A 702 24.84 23.08 32.34
N ARG A 703 23.75 23.19 31.59
CA ARG A 703 22.96 24.42 31.45
C ARG A 703 21.65 24.29 32.21
N ILE A 704 21.41 25.20 33.16
CA ILE A 704 20.08 25.34 33.77
C ILE A 704 19.23 26.18 32.82
N THR A 705 18.30 25.54 32.11
CA THR A 705 17.53 26.18 31.03
C THR A 705 16.40 27.04 31.56
N LYS A 706 15.83 26.67 32.72
CA LYS A 706 14.80 27.44 33.39
C LYS A 706 15.10 27.61 34.88
N LYS A 707 15.56 28.80 35.24
CA LYS A 707 15.67 29.23 36.64
C LYS A 707 14.29 29.62 37.16
N ILE A 708 13.95 29.16 38.37
CA ILE A 708 12.66 29.46 39.01
C ILE A 708 12.93 30.21 40.31
N ASP A 709 12.29 31.36 40.49
CA ASP A 709 12.20 32.04 41.79
C ASP A 709 11.24 31.23 42.68
N PRO A 710 11.63 30.72 43.87
CA PRO A 710 12.67 31.22 44.80
C PRO A 710 13.96 30.39 44.92
N LEU A 711 14.45 29.76 43.86
CA LEU A 711 15.71 28.98 43.91
C LEU A 711 16.95 29.82 43.57
N LEU A 712 18.01 29.65 44.37
CA LEU A 712 19.36 30.15 44.13
C LEU A 712 20.28 29.00 43.74
N PHE A 713 21.15 29.23 42.76
CA PHE A 713 22.08 28.23 42.23
C PHE A 713 23.52 28.72 42.39
N SER A 714 24.36 27.90 43.02
CA SER A 714 25.82 28.06 43.01
C SER A 714 26.47 26.74 42.58
N ALA A 715 27.61 26.80 41.91
CA ALA A 715 28.31 25.60 41.46
C ALA A 715 29.80 25.73 41.77
N GLU A 716 30.49 24.59 41.88
CA GLU A 716 31.94 24.56 42.05
C GLU A 716 32.65 25.27 40.88
N ARG A 717 32.07 25.21 39.68
CA ARG A 717 32.56 25.88 38.47
C ARG A 717 31.42 26.49 37.67
N SER A 718 31.70 27.63 37.04
CA SER A 718 30.79 28.30 36.10
C SER A 718 31.56 29.03 35.01
N GLY A 719 31.02 29.10 33.80
CA GLY A 719 31.62 29.79 32.68
C GLY A 719 30.71 29.78 31.44
N PRO A 720 31.20 30.22 30.28
CA PRO A 720 30.42 30.18 29.04
C PRO A 720 30.15 28.73 28.60
N CYS A 721 28.98 28.47 28.04
CA CYS A 721 28.66 27.21 27.36
C CYS A 721 29.47 27.03 26.05
N PRO A 722 29.59 25.81 25.52
CA PRO A 722 30.29 25.57 24.25
C PRO A 722 29.53 26.11 23.03
N GLY A 723 30.23 26.23 21.90
CA GLY A 723 29.63 26.45 20.58
C GLY A 723 28.86 27.78 20.43
N GLU A 724 27.73 27.72 19.73
CA GLU A 724 26.85 28.86 19.48
C GLU A 724 26.21 29.41 20.76
N ASP A 725 26.11 28.56 21.80
CA ASP A 725 25.51 28.88 23.09
C ASP A 725 26.46 29.59 24.06
N ARG A 726 27.64 30.05 23.62
CA ARG A 726 28.65 30.76 24.44
C ARG A 726 28.16 31.97 25.25
N LEU A 727 27.00 32.52 24.91
CA LEU A 727 26.36 33.61 25.65
C LEU A 727 25.64 33.13 26.93
N TYR A 728 25.36 31.83 27.04
CA TYR A 728 24.74 31.23 28.22
C TYR A 728 25.80 30.75 29.22
N THR A 729 25.38 30.67 30.49
CA THR A 729 26.22 30.14 31.57
C THR A 729 26.03 28.63 31.70
N CYS A 730 27.15 27.92 31.61
CA CYS A 730 27.25 26.52 31.94
C CYS A 730 27.93 26.33 33.31
N TYR A 731 27.55 25.25 33.98
CA TYR A 731 27.98 24.86 35.31
C TYR A 731 28.73 23.53 35.25
N GLY A 732 29.66 23.35 36.18
CA GLY A 732 30.46 22.14 36.33
C GLY A 732 30.68 21.78 37.80
N GLY A 733 30.99 20.52 38.04
CA GLY A 733 31.06 19.92 39.37
C GLY A 733 29.71 19.87 40.06
N LYS A 734 29.74 19.81 41.38
CA LYS A 734 28.52 19.77 42.19
C LYS A 734 27.82 21.13 42.20
N ILE A 735 26.52 21.12 41.99
CA ILE A 735 25.66 22.32 42.00
C ILE A 735 24.92 22.35 43.33
N THR A 736 25.07 23.43 44.09
CA THR A 736 24.27 23.68 45.28
C THR A 736 23.03 24.50 44.92
N VAL A 737 21.86 23.94 45.22
CA VAL A 737 20.57 24.62 45.06
C VAL A 737 20.06 25.01 46.45
N GLN A 738 19.78 26.29 46.64
CA GLN A 738 19.32 26.86 47.90
C GLN A 738 17.97 27.56 47.73
N TYR A 739 17.06 27.37 48.70
CA TYR A 739 15.79 28.10 48.73
C TYR A 739 16.05 29.52 49.28
N LYS A 740 15.54 30.57 48.63
CA LYS A 740 15.66 31.96 49.13
C LYS A 740 15.02 32.12 50.52
N ASN A 741 13.92 31.40 50.78
CA ASN A 741 13.23 31.41 52.06
C ASN A 741 13.37 30.06 52.78
N THR A 742 14.03 30.07 53.93
CA THR A 742 14.29 28.88 54.76
C THR A 742 13.02 28.32 55.42
N LEU A 743 11.89 29.04 55.39
CA LEU A 743 10.58 28.59 55.89
C LEU A 743 9.64 28.04 54.80
N ASP A 744 10.06 28.08 53.53
CA ASP A 744 9.26 27.66 52.38
C ASP A 744 8.94 26.15 52.38
N PRO A 745 7.66 25.74 52.50
CA PRO A 745 7.31 24.32 52.58
C PRO A 745 7.21 23.63 51.22
N PHE A 746 7.27 24.36 50.11
CA PHE A 746 6.92 23.83 48.80
C PHE A 746 8.03 22.97 48.19
N SER A 747 7.61 22.04 47.34
CA SER A 747 8.50 21.29 46.45
C SER A 747 8.63 22.04 45.13
N TYR A 748 9.84 22.07 44.57
CA TYR A 748 10.13 22.78 43.33
C TYR A 748 10.65 21.84 42.25
N LYS A 749 10.56 22.28 41.00
CA LYS A 749 11.20 21.61 39.87
C LYS A 749 11.94 22.63 39.02
N PHE A 750 13.08 22.28 38.46
CA PHE A 750 13.78 23.11 37.47
C PHE A 750 14.31 22.24 36.33
N ASN A 751 14.59 22.85 35.19
CA ASN A 751 15.02 22.15 34.00
C ASN A 751 16.52 22.37 33.75
N TYR A 752 17.17 21.33 33.25
CA TYR A 752 18.57 21.37 32.85
C TYR A 752 18.78 20.63 31.53
N ALA A 753 19.86 20.98 30.85
CA ALA A 753 20.37 20.29 29.67
C ALA A 753 21.89 20.16 29.80
N VAL A 754 22.49 19.22 29.07
CA VAL A 754 23.92 18.93 29.15
C VAL A 754 24.53 18.87 27.75
N TYR A 755 25.70 19.45 27.58
CA TYR A 755 26.46 19.37 26.32
C TYR A 755 27.40 18.16 26.34
N ASP A 756 27.47 17.42 25.24
CA ASP A 756 28.45 16.34 25.06
C ASP A 756 29.86 16.87 24.81
N ALA A 757 30.82 15.97 24.66
CA ALA A 757 32.21 16.32 24.36
C ALA A 757 32.38 17.10 23.04
N ASP A 758 31.44 17.00 22.11
CA ASP A 758 31.45 17.70 20.81
C ASP A 758 30.68 19.02 20.83
N GLY A 759 30.04 19.36 21.96
CA GLY A 759 29.33 20.62 22.18
C GLY A 759 27.87 20.62 21.72
N LEU A 760 27.25 19.46 21.47
CA LEU A 760 25.82 19.36 21.16
C LEU A 760 24.99 19.19 22.44
N ILE A 761 23.86 19.89 22.52
CA ILE A 761 23.01 19.95 23.70
C ILE A 761 22.01 18.79 23.76
N SER A 762 21.83 18.21 24.95
CA SER A 762 20.83 17.16 25.23
C SER A 762 19.39 17.64 25.11
N ASN A 763 18.45 16.70 25.23
CA ASN A 763 17.08 17.01 25.64
C ASN A 763 17.07 17.74 27.00
N GLU A 764 16.01 18.51 27.26
CA GLU A 764 15.78 19.04 28.61
C GLU A 764 15.32 17.92 29.55
N ALA A 765 15.88 17.90 30.75
CA ALA A 765 15.50 17.02 31.84
C ALA A 765 15.07 17.82 33.06
N THR A 766 14.26 17.21 33.92
CA THR A 766 13.67 17.85 35.10
C THR A 766 14.34 17.36 36.37
N VAL A 767 14.79 18.31 37.20
CA VAL A 767 15.16 18.05 38.58
C VAL A 767 13.97 18.37 39.48
N LYS A 768 13.50 17.41 40.27
CA LYS A 768 12.49 17.64 41.30
C LYS A 768 13.16 17.69 42.68
N LEU A 769 12.81 18.73 43.44
CA LEU A 769 13.26 18.98 44.79
C LEU A 769 12.08 18.74 45.74
N ASN A 770 12.03 17.56 46.33
CA ASN A 770 10.97 17.13 47.24
C ASN A 770 11.29 17.61 48.65
N ASN A 771 10.48 18.53 49.18
CA ASN A 771 10.67 19.12 50.50
C ASN A 771 10.06 18.22 51.57
N THR A 772 10.83 17.84 52.60
CA THR A 772 10.32 16.97 53.67
C THR A 772 9.19 17.61 54.47
N ALA A 773 9.07 18.94 54.46
CA ALA A 773 7.97 19.66 55.11
C ALA A 773 6.60 19.41 54.45
N THR A 774 6.54 18.77 53.27
CA THR A 774 5.30 18.36 52.57
C THR A 774 5.21 16.85 52.33
N ALA A 775 6.05 16.04 52.97
CA ALA A 775 5.95 14.57 52.91
C ALA A 775 4.68 14.06 53.62
N GLU A 776 4.19 12.86 53.27
CA GLU A 776 2.92 12.28 53.80
C GLU A 776 2.81 12.32 55.34
N ASN A 777 3.95 12.26 56.04
CA ASN A 777 4.05 12.24 57.50
C ASN A 777 4.43 13.60 58.13
N SER A 778 4.34 14.70 57.39
CA SER A 778 4.65 16.05 57.89
C SER A 778 3.48 16.69 58.65
N VAL A 779 3.80 17.44 59.71
CA VAL A 779 2.84 18.24 60.52
C VAL A 779 2.10 19.30 59.68
N ARG A 780 2.63 19.65 58.50
CA ARG A 780 2.04 20.64 57.58
C ARG A 780 1.14 20.03 56.49
N ASN A 781 0.92 18.71 56.49
CA ASN A 781 -0.02 18.06 55.57
C ASN A 781 -1.50 18.23 56.01
N SER A 782 -1.75 18.82 57.18
CA SER A 782 -3.09 19.17 57.67
C SER A 782 -3.30 20.69 57.68
N GLY A 783 -3.95 21.23 56.65
CA GLY A 783 -4.42 22.62 56.69
C GLY A 783 -4.41 23.35 55.35
N GLY A 784 -5.20 22.89 54.39
CA GLY A 784 -5.43 23.61 53.13
C GLY A 784 -6.35 22.83 52.21
N GLY A 785 -7.64 23.18 52.17
CA GLY A 785 -8.67 22.41 51.48
C GLY A 785 -8.41 22.24 49.99
N SER A 786 -8.11 21.02 49.56
CA SER A 786 -8.32 20.61 48.16
C SER A 786 -9.70 19.97 48.08
N MET A 787 -10.61 20.60 47.32
CA MET A 787 -11.86 19.96 46.93
C MET A 787 -11.55 18.68 46.15
N GLY A 788 -11.83 17.52 46.75
CA GLY A 788 -11.92 16.27 46.02
C GLY A 788 -13.07 16.33 45.02
N TRP A 789 -12.87 15.69 43.87
CA TRP A 789 -13.84 15.47 42.78
C TRP A 789 -15.27 15.09 43.23
N PHE A 790 -15.42 14.46 44.40
CA PHE A 790 -16.71 14.12 45.00
C PHE A 790 -17.53 15.33 45.52
N GLY A 791 -16.91 16.48 45.77
CA GLY A 791 -17.60 17.73 46.16
C GLY A 791 -18.24 18.48 44.98
N ILE A 792 -17.78 18.23 43.75
CA ILE A 792 -18.31 18.86 42.54
C ILE A 792 -19.63 18.18 42.10
N LEU A 793 -19.79 16.87 42.36
CA LEU A 793 -21.02 16.12 42.10
C LEU A 793 -22.18 16.51 43.05
N GLY A 794 -21.86 16.95 44.28
CA GLY A 794 -22.86 17.47 45.23
C GLY A 794 -23.40 18.87 44.88
N LEU A 795 -22.62 19.69 44.18
CA LEU A 795 -23.04 21.05 43.80
C LEU A 795 -23.82 21.07 42.47
N ILE A 796 -23.53 20.14 41.55
CA ILE A 796 -24.29 20.02 40.27
C ILE A 796 -25.68 19.41 40.51
N SER A 797 -25.84 18.51 41.48
CA SER A 797 -27.13 17.95 41.89
C SER A 797 -28.03 18.97 42.62
N LEU A 798 -27.46 19.93 43.36
CA LEU A 798 -28.20 21.03 44.01
C LEU A 798 -28.62 22.16 43.04
N VAL A 799 -27.91 22.35 41.91
CA VAL A 799 -28.31 23.27 40.84
C VAL A 799 -29.38 22.64 39.92
N GLY A 800 -29.30 21.32 39.66
CA GLY A 800 -30.34 20.57 38.94
C GLY A 800 -31.67 20.46 39.70
N TYR A 801 -31.63 20.22 41.02
CA TYR A 801 -32.84 20.12 41.84
C TYR A 801 -33.55 21.47 42.04
N ARG A 802 -32.81 22.60 42.07
CA ARG A 802 -33.42 23.95 42.08
C ARG A 802 -34.04 24.34 40.73
N ARG A 803 -33.45 23.93 39.59
CA ARG A 803 -34.03 24.21 38.26
C ARG A 803 -35.21 23.32 37.86
N TYR A 804 -35.35 22.13 38.47
CA TYR A 804 -36.54 21.27 38.28
C TYR A 804 -37.75 21.74 39.11
N LYS A 805 -37.53 22.49 40.21
CA LYS A 805 -38.63 23.01 41.06
C LYS A 805 -39.22 24.34 40.57
N ASP A 806 -38.46 25.14 39.82
CA ASP A 806 -38.94 26.41 39.24
C ASP A 806 -39.68 26.27 37.89
N ALA A 807 -39.64 25.10 37.25
CA ALA A 807 -40.37 24.81 36.00
C ALA A 807 -41.73 24.11 36.19
N ARG A 808 -42.21 23.97 37.44
CA ARG A 808 -43.58 23.47 37.73
C ARG A 808 -44.55 24.56 38.21
N ASN A 809 -44.14 25.83 38.21
CA ASN A 809 -45.01 26.99 38.48
C ASN A 809 -45.00 28.04 37.35
N LYS A 810 -44.88 27.60 36.09
CA LYS A 810 -45.41 28.30 34.93
C LYS A 810 -46.19 27.33 34.06
#